data_AF-A0A1S3N5X5-F1
#
_entry.id   AF-A0A1S3N5X5-F1
#
_cell.length_a   1.000
_cell.length_b   1.000
_cell.length_c   1.000
_cell.angle_alpha   90.00
_cell.angle_beta   90.00
_cell.angle_gamma   90.00
#
_symmetry.space_group_name_H-M   'P 1'
#
loop_
_entity.id
_entity.type
_entity.pdbx_description
1 polymer ?
#
loop_
_entity_poly.entity_id
_entity_poly.type
_entity_poly.pdbx_seq_one_letter_code
_entity_poly.pdbx_strand_id
1 'polypeptide(L)'
;MQDDVFTCDLFRFLQLLCEGHNSDFQNYLRTQTGNNTTVNVIISTVDYLLRVQESISDFYWYYSGKDVIDEQGQRNFSKAINVAKQVFNTLTEYIQGPCTGNQQSLAHSRLWDAVVGFLHVFAHMQMKLSQDSSQIELLKELMDLQKDMVVMLLSMLEGNVVNGTIGKQMVDMLVESSNNVEMILKFFDMFLKLKDLTSSDAFKEYDPDGKGVISKRDFHKAMESHKHYTQSETEFLLSCAEPDENELLDYEEFVERFHEPAKDIGFNVAVLLTNLSEHMPHDTRLQTFLELAESVLNYFQPYLGRIEIMGSAKRIERVYFEISESSRTQWEKPQVKESKRQFIFDVVNEGGEKEKMELFVNFCEDTIFEMQLAAQMSDIGERSAVKEESEKEKPEEESPEMGFFSVTTVRTALMALRYNVMFLMNVLSMKSLKKQIKRMKKMTVKDMVMTLVSFYWSVIMGLFHFTFSVSRGFCRIMYNTFLGGSLVEGAKTMKVSDLLANMPDPTQDEVREEGEKALSARPSAEEELADLALPVDGTEVLSDIFGLDLRRGEGGQYKITAHNPNASLTDLLNSPVPASPVPATSPSPELRRRHQAKSPSEEERTGTEQTKEAKSEPEKAEGVDGEKQEEEERRKEEERRKEEERRKEEKKRKEDKPKAKVRQHHTSKSDEHDMQESAFWKKIIAYQRKLLNYFARNFYNMRMLALFVAFAINFILLFYKVSSSSAVMPESRRPRAESSVRWDPVMEGSDPQEPQNPQQGPVFVHFVLEESTGYMEPTLRILAILHTVISFCCIIGYYCLKVPLVIFKREKEVARKLEFDGLYITEQPSEDDIKGQWDRLVINTGSFPNNYWDKFVKRKVMDKYGEFYGHDRISELLGMDKAALDFSDAHEKKKPKKDSSLAAVLNSVDVKYQIWKLGVVFTDNSFLYLAWYMTMSILGHYNNFFFAAHLLDIAMGFKTLRTILSSVTHNGKQLVLTVGLLAVVVYLYTVVAFNFFRKFYNRGEEGETPDMKCDDMLTVSSQT
;
A
#
# COMPACT_ATOMS: atom_id res chain seq x y z
N MET A 1 -7.83 -15.73 -44.42
CA MET A 1 -7.58 -16.94 -45.24
C MET A 1 -8.70 -17.95 -44.96
N GLN A 2 -8.73 -19.13 -45.57
CA GLN A 2 -9.66 -20.21 -45.15
C GLN A 2 -9.05 -21.08 -44.05
N ASP A 3 -7.73 -21.29 -44.10
CA ASP A 3 -6.99 -22.18 -43.18
C ASP A 3 -6.37 -21.45 -41.97
N ASP A 4 -6.83 -20.24 -41.62
CA ASP A 4 -6.23 -19.46 -40.53
C ASP A 4 -6.43 -20.14 -39.17
N VAL A 5 -7.65 -20.59 -38.86
CA VAL A 5 -7.93 -21.41 -37.66
C VAL A 5 -7.06 -22.67 -37.63
N PHE A 6 -7.08 -23.48 -38.70
CA PHE A 6 -6.33 -24.74 -38.76
C PHE A 6 -4.81 -24.56 -38.61
N THR A 7 -4.26 -23.51 -39.24
CA THR A 7 -2.82 -23.25 -39.19
C THR A 7 -2.39 -22.73 -37.82
N CYS A 8 -3.19 -21.87 -37.18
CA CYS A 8 -2.95 -21.46 -35.79
C CYS A 8 -3.04 -22.66 -34.83
N ASP A 9 -4.05 -23.51 -34.96
CA ASP A 9 -4.20 -24.71 -34.13
C ASP A 9 -3.03 -25.69 -34.31
N LEU A 10 -2.53 -25.87 -35.54
CA LEU A 10 -1.36 -26.70 -35.84
C LEU A 10 -0.09 -26.18 -35.15
N PHE A 11 0.22 -24.88 -35.28
CA PHE A 11 1.41 -24.31 -34.65
C PHE A 11 1.26 -24.17 -33.13
N ARG A 12 0.05 -23.94 -32.61
CA ARG A 12 -0.22 -23.95 -31.16
C ARG A 12 -0.08 -25.36 -30.57
N PHE A 13 -0.48 -26.41 -31.29
CA PHE A 13 -0.20 -27.79 -30.91
C PHE A 13 1.32 -28.06 -30.87
N LEU A 14 2.07 -27.67 -31.90
CA LEU A 14 3.53 -27.85 -31.92
C LEU A 14 4.25 -27.06 -30.80
N GLN A 15 3.76 -25.86 -30.46
CA GLN A 15 4.24 -25.08 -29.33
C GLN A 15 4.02 -25.82 -27.99
N LEU A 16 2.79 -26.28 -27.76
CA LEU A 16 2.38 -26.97 -26.52
C LEU A 16 3.07 -28.34 -26.31
N LEU A 17 3.76 -28.90 -27.30
CA LEU A 17 4.62 -30.07 -27.14
C LEU A 17 6.01 -29.74 -26.55
N CYS A 18 6.46 -28.49 -26.65
CA CYS A 18 7.76 -28.02 -26.14
C CYS A 18 7.63 -27.14 -24.89
N GLU A 19 6.47 -26.50 -24.71
CA GLU A 19 6.14 -25.61 -23.60
C GLU A 19 6.49 -26.26 -22.24
N GLY A 20 7.21 -25.51 -21.39
CA GLY A 20 7.86 -26.05 -20.19
C GLY A 20 9.31 -26.53 -20.40
N HIS A 21 9.95 -26.12 -21.51
CA HIS A 21 11.38 -26.31 -21.79
C HIS A 21 11.82 -27.79 -21.84
N ASN A 22 11.03 -28.65 -22.50
CA ASN A 22 11.36 -30.07 -22.66
C ASN A 22 12.49 -30.28 -23.68
N SER A 23 13.74 -30.13 -23.23
CA SER A 23 14.96 -30.29 -24.04
C SER A 23 14.98 -31.57 -24.88
N ASP A 24 14.58 -32.73 -24.34
CA ASP A 24 14.63 -33.99 -25.08
C ASP A 24 13.63 -33.98 -26.25
N PHE A 25 12.43 -33.41 -26.05
CA PHE A 25 11.44 -33.28 -27.11
C PHE A 25 11.80 -32.18 -28.13
N GLN A 26 12.31 -31.03 -27.66
CA GLN A 26 12.87 -29.97 -28.51
C GLN A 26 13.98 -30.50 -29.44
N ASN A 27 14.84 -31.39 -28.93
CA ASN A 27 15.87 -32.06 -29.73
C ASN A 27 15.27 -33.10 -30.70
N TYR A 28 14.23 -33.84 -30.28
CA TYR A 28 13.53 -34.80 -31.13
C TYR A 28 12.82 -34.15 -32.33
N LEU A 29 12.29 -32.92 -32.21
CA LEU A 29 11.75 -32.16 -33.35
C LEU A 29 12.82 -31.74 -34.39
N ARG A 30 14.09 -31.64 -33.97
CA ARG A 30 15.23 -31.38 -34.87
C ARG A 30 15.73 -32.66 -35.55
N THR A 31 15.82 -33.77 -34.81
CA THR A 31 16.34 -35.04 -35.34
C THR A 31 15.79 -36.27 -34.61
N GLN A 32 15.32 -37.26 -35.38
CA GLN A 32 14.74 -38.50 -34.85
C GLN A 32 15.71 -39.67 -35.04
N THR A 33 16.75 -39.74 -34.20
CA THR A 33 17.88 -40.68 -34.36
C THR A 33 17.52 -42.17 -34.30
N GLY A 34 16.33 -42.52 -33.81
CA GLY A 34 15.79 -43.89 -33.85
C GLY A 34 15.14 -44.29 -35.18
N ASN A 35 14.91 -43.35 -36.09
CA ASN A 35 14.23 -43.57 -37.37
C ASN A 35 15.24 -43.65 -38.54
N ASN A 36 14.82 -44.26 -39.66
CA ASN A 36 15.61 -44.32 -40.89
C ASN A 36 15.59 -43.01 -41.70
N THR A 37 14.70 -42.08 -41.37
CA THR A 37 14.60 -40.73 -41.93
C THR A 37 14.57 -39.70 -40.80
N THR A 38 15.07 -38.50 -41.08
CA THR A 38 14.97 -37.34 -40.17
C THR A 38 14.19 -36.23 -40.85
N VAL A 39 13.18 -35.71 -40.16
CA VAL A 39 12.41 -34.52 -40.55
C VAL A 39 12.72 -33.42 -39.53
N ASN A 40 13.42 -32.37 -39.96
CA ASN A 40 13.70 -31.22 -39.11
C ASN A 40 12.52 -30.24 -39.18
N VAL A 41 11.60 -30.37 -38.22
CA VAL A 41 10.36 -29.57 -38.15
C VAL A 41 10.67 -28.08 -37.94
N ILE A 42 11.80 -27.76 -37.30
CA ILE A 42 12.22 -26.39 -36.98
C ILE A 42 12.57 -25.63 -38.26
N ILE A 43 13.40 -26.21 -39.14
CA ILE A 43 13.72 -25.60 -40.44
C ILE A 43 12.47 -25.53 -41.32
N SER A 44 11.59 -26.54 -41.29
CA SER A 44 10.31 -26.49 -42.02
C SER A 44 9.36 -25.39 -41.51
N THR A 45 9.45 -25.02 -40.22
CA THR A 45 8.70 -23.90 -39.63
C THR A 45 9.24 -22.55 -40.12
N VAL A 46 10.56 -22.40 -40.27
CA VAL A 46 11.19 -21.20 -40.85
C VAL A 46 10.83 -21.03 -42.33
N ASP A 47 10.81 -22.13 -43.11
CA ASP A 47 10.36 -22.09 -44.51
C ASP A 47 8.89 -21.65 -44.65
N TYR A 48 8.02 -22.08 -43.73
CA TYR A 48 6.65 -21.57 -43.66
C TYR A 48 6.61 -20.08 -43.30
N LEU A 49 7.38 -19.64 -42.31
CA LEU A 49 7.46 -18.23 -41.91
C LEU A 49 7.92 -17.32 -43.06
N LEU A 50 8.91 -17.74 -43.84
CA LEU A 50 9.40 -17.00 -45.01
C LEU A 50 8.29 -16.81 -46.06
N ARG A 51 7.53 -17.88 -46.37
CA ARG A 51 6.40 -17.80 -47.31
C ARG A 51 5.24 -16.93 -46.80
N VAL A 52 5.04 -16.84 -45.48
CA VAL A 52 4.11 -15.88 -44.87
C VAL A 52 4.65 -14.45 -44.96
N GLN A 53 5.94 -14.23 -44.74
CA GLN A 53 6.59 -12.92 -44.84
C GLN A 53 6.58 -12.37 -46.27
N GLU A 54 6.87 -13.19 -47.27
CA GLU A 54 6.76 -12.82 -48.70
C GLU A 54 5.32 -12.37 -49.03
N SER A 55 4.31 -13.15 -48.62
CA SER A 55 2.89 -12.81 -48.82
C SER A 55 2.45 -11.53 -48.10
N ILE A 56 2.95 -11.29 -46.87
CA ILE A 56 2.74 -10.05 -46.10
C ILE A 56 3.41 -8.85 -46.78
N SER A 57 4.53 -9.06 -47.48
CA SER A 57 5.26 -8.01 -48.20
C SER A 57 4.57 -7.64 -49.51
N ASP A 58 4.05 -8.61 -50.25
CA ASP A 58 3.20 -8.36 -51.43
C ASP A 58 1.91 -7.62 -51.06
N PHE A 59 1.33 -7.92 -49.89
CA PHE A 59 0.20 -7.15 -49.35
C PHE A 59 0.58 -5.68 -49.10
N TYR A 60 1.74 -5.41 -48.50
CA TYR A 60 2.26 -4.04 -48.37
C TYR A 60 2.39 -3.35 -49.73
N TRP A 61 3.01 -3.99 -50.73
CA TRP A 61 3.17 -3.38 -52.06
C TRP A 61 1.84 -3.10 -52.77
N TYR A 62 0.82 -3.93 -52.59
CA TYR A 62 -0.52 -3.69 -53.16
C TYR A 62 -1.27 -2.51 -52.50
N TYR A 63 -0.96 -2.17 -51.24
CA TYR A 63 -1.52 -1.03 -50.52
C TYR A 63 -0.59 0.18 -50.44
N SER A 64 0.66 0.12 -50.92
CA SER A 64 1.64 1.21 -50.77
C SER A 64 1.22 2.49 -51.50
N GLY A 65 0.59 2.36 -52.68
CA GLY A 65 0.06 3.46 -53.49
C GLY A 65 -1.39 3.87 -53.18
N LYS A 66 -1.92 3.54 -52.00
CA LYS A 66 -3.26 3.94 -51.52
C LYS A 66 -3.12 4.47 -50.10
N ASP A 67 -3.77 5.58 -49.77
CA ASP A 67 -3.63 6.17 -48.42
C ASP A 67 -4.25 5.25 -47.34
N VAL A 68 -5.50 4.83 -47.56
CA VAL A 68 -6.29 4.00 -46.62
C VAL A 68 -6.30 2.52 -47.04
N ILE A 69 -6.24 1.61 -46.06
CA ILE A 69 -6.51 0.17 -46.26
C ILE A 69 -8.00 -0.08 -46.05
N ASP A 70 -8.69 -0.69 -47.03
CA ASP A 70 -10.11 -1.02 -46.91
C ASP A 70 -10.38 -2.10 -45.85
N GLU A 71 -11.59 -2.12 -45.25
CA GLU A 71 -11.95 -3.06 -44.19
C GLU A 71 -11.66 -4.53 -44.53
N GLN A 72 -11.83 -4.94 -45.80
CA GLN A 72 -11.60 -6.33 -46.19
C GLN A 72 -10.10 -6.64 -46.30
N GLY A 73 -9.28 -5.66 -46.71
CA GLY A 73 -7.84 -5.65 -46.55
C GLY A 73 -7.42 -5.77 -45.08
N GLN A 74 -7.90 -4.87 -44.21
CA GLN A 74 -7.57 -4.85 -42.77
C GLN A 74 -7.88 -6.19 -42.10
N ARG A 75 -9.10 -6.72 -42.27
CA ARG A 75 -9.53 -8.02 -41.71
C ARG A 75 -8.72 -9.20 -42.23
N ASN A 76 -8.20 -9.14 -43.47
CA ASN A 76 -7.31 -10.17 -44.00
C ASN A 76 -5.87 -10.02 -43.48
N PHE A 77 -5.39 -8.80 -43.26
CA PHE A 77 -4.06 -8.52 -42.71
C PHE A 77 -3.98 -8.95 -41.24
N SER A 78 -4.97 -8.60 -40.41
CA SER A 78 -5.13 -9.08 -39.03
C SER A 78 -5.04 -10.62 -38.94
N LYS A 79 -5.70 -11.34 -39.84
CA LYS A 79 -5.62 -12.81 -39.92
C LYS A 79 -4.21 -13.30 -40.25
N ALA A 80 -3.46 -12.62 -41.12
CA ALA A 80 -2.08 -12.97 -41.44
C ALA A 80 -1.12 -12.64 -40.29
N ILE A 81 -1.31 -11.49 -39.63
CA ILE A 81 -0.60 -11.09 -38.40
C ILE A 81 -0.76 -12.16 -37.32
N ASN A 82 -1.99 -12.59 -37.03
CA ASN A 82 -2.26 -13.59 -36.00
C ASN A 82 -1.61 -14.96 -36.30
N VAL A 83 -1.58 -15.40 -37.58
CA VAL A 83 -0.82 -16.61 -37.98
C VAL A 83 0.68 -16.42 -37.78
N ALA A 84 1.27 -15.30 -38.22
CA ALA A 84 2.69 -15.02 -38.01
C ALA A 84 3.05 -14.95 -36.52
N LYS A 85 2.17 -14.36 -35.69
CA LYS A 85 2.33 -14.25 -34.23
C LYS A 85 2.40 -15.64 -33.59
N GLN A 86 1.51 -16.56 -33.97
CA GLN A 86 1.58 -17.94 -33.49
C GLN A 86 2.87 -18.64 -33.95
N VAL A 87 3.35 -18.41 -35.17
CA VAL A 87 4.62 -19.01 -35.65
C VAL A 87 5.84 -18.49 -34.87
N PHE A 88 5.93 -17.19 -34.56
CA PHE A 88 7.02 -16.66 -33.72
C PHE A 88 7.00 -17.26 -32.31
N ASN A 89 5.83 -17.35 -31.67
CA ASN A 89 5.68 -18.01 -30.36
C ASN A 89 6.09 -19.49 -30.41
N THR A 90 5.75 -20.22 -31.48
CA THR A 90 6.17 -21.62 -31.66
C THR A 90 7.69 -21.75 -31.87
N LEU A 91 8.32 -20.84 -32.65
CA LEU A 91 9.78 -20.80 -32.82
C LEU A 91 10.52 -20.48 -31.52
N THR A 92 9.91 -19.67 -30.64
CA THR A 92 10.45 -19.32 -29.31
C THR A 92 10.48 -20.53 -28.37
N GLU A 93 9.39 -21.31 -28.26
CA GLU A 93 9.37 -22.55 -27.46
C GLU A 93 10.30 -23.65 -27.98
N TYR A 94 10.72 -23.60 -29.25
CA TYR A 94 11.74 -24.51 -29.77
C TYR A 94 13.17 -24.20 -29.25
N ILE A 95 13.43 -23.01 -28.70
CA ILE A 95 14.78 -22.59 -28.27
C ILE A 95 14.91 -22.22 -26.79
N GLN A 96 13.85 -21.75 -26.13
CA GLN A 96 13.89 -21.34 -24.72
C GLN A 96 14.23 -22.51 -23.77
N GLY A 97 14.97 -22.21 -22.71
CA GLY A 97 15.62 -23.22 -21.86
C GLY A 97 16.79 -23.84 -22.62
N PRO A 98 17.94 -23.16 -22.69
CA PRO A 98 18.57 -22.80 -23.96
C PRO A 98 18.98 -24.03 -24.80
N CYS A 99 18.15 -24.37 -25.78
CA CYS A 99 18.39 -25.50 -26.67
C CYS A 99 19.39 -25.12 -27.77
N THR A 100 20.67 -25.09 -27.40
CA THR A 100 21.80 -24.68 -28.25
C THR A 100 21.81 -25.34 -29.64
N GLY A 101 21.42 -26.63 -29.74
CA GLY A 101 21.31 -27.32 -31.02
C GLY A 101 20.20 -26.80 -31.93
N ASN A 102 19.11 -26.27 -31.36
CA ASN A 102 18.02 -25.61 -32.11
C ASN A 102 18.42 -24.18 -32.48
N GLN A 103 19.03 -23.43 -31.55
CA GLN A 103 19.58 -22.09 -31.82
C GLN A 103 20.58 -22.13 -33.00
N GLN A 104 21.54 -23.07 -33.03
CA GLN A 104 22.48 -23.21 -34.16
C GLN A 104 21.78 -23.70 -35.44
N SER A 105 20.76 -24.55 -35.35
CA SER A 105 19.96 -24.98 -36.52
C SER A 105 19.16 -23.82 -37.14
N LEU A 106 18.75 -22.82 -36.35
CA LEU A 106 18.12 -21.60 -36.82
C LEU A 106 19.15 -20.60 -37.37
N ALA A 107 20.29 -20.43 -36.69
CA ALA A 107 21.38 -19.54 -37.09
C ALA A 107 22.03 -19.90 -38.44
N HIS A 108 21.95 -21.18 -38.84
CA HIS A 108 22.37 -21.69 -40.15
C HIS A 108 21.22 -21.85 -41.17
N SER A 109 20.01 -21.38 -40.84
CA SER A 109 18.84 -21.38 -41.73
C SER A 109 18.60 -19.99 -42.35
N ARG A 110 17.61 -19.89 -43.26
CA ARG A 110 17.15 -18.62 -43.86
C ARG A 110 16.22 -17.80 -42.94
N LEU A 111 16.34 -17.96 -41.62
CA LEU A 111 15.60 -17.18 -40.63
C LEU A 111 15.93 -15.68 -40.74
N TRP A 112 17.20 -15.35 -40.97
CA TRP A 112 17.66 -13.97 -41.08
C TRP A 112 16.99 -13.24 -42.24
N ASP A 113 16.88 -13.88 -43.41
CA ASP A 113 16.14 -13.36 -44.58
C ASP A 113 14.71 -12.92 -44.20
N ALA A 114 13.97 -13.77 -43.48
CA ALA A 114 12.60 -13.50 -43.06
C ALA A 114 12.53 -12.35 -42.04
N VAL A 115 13.47 -12.28 -41.09
CA VAL A 115 13.54 -11.18 -40.09
C VAL A 115 13.83 -9.83 -40.77
N VAL A 116 14.74 -9.79 -41.75
CA VAL A 116 14.98 -8.57 -42.56
C VAL A 116 13.72 -8.13 -43.29
N GLY A 117 12.99 -9.08 -43.89
CA GLY A 117 11.72 -8.81 -44.56
C GLY A 117 10.62 -8.29 -43.64
N PHE A 118 10.50 -8.84 -42.42
CA PHE A 118 9.58 -8.31 -41.40
C PHE A 118 9.97 -6.91 -40.93
N LEU A 119 11.26 -6.61 -40.70
CA LEU A 119 11.73 -5.26 -40.35
C LEU A 119 11.34 -4.21 -41.39
N HIS A 120 11.43 -4.54 -42.68
CA HIS A 120 10.97 -3.67 -43.76
C HIS A 120 9.46 -3.40 -43.69
N VAL A 121 8.65 -4.45 -43.50
CA VAL A 121 7.19 -4.30 -43.38
C VAL A 121 6.81 -3.48 -42.14
N PHE A 122 7.45 -3.71 -40.99
CA PHE A 122 7.19 -2.93 -39.77
C PHE A 122 7.53 -1.45 -39.98
N ALA A 123 8.73 -1.13 -40.48
CA ALA A 123 9.18 0.25 -40.69
C ALA A 123 8.20 1.08 -41.56
N HIS A 124 7.68 0.51 -42.64
CA HIS A 124 6.75 1.23 -43.52
C HIS A 124 5.29 1.18 -43.05
N MET A 125 4.81 0.04 -42.52
CA MET A 125 3.42 -0.04 -42.04
C MET A 125 3.21 0.75 -40.75
N GLN A 126 4.20 0.83 -39.84
CA GLN A 126 4.08 1.65 -38.63
C GLN A 126 3.88 3.13 -38.96
N MET A 127 4.72 3.67 -39.86
CA MET A 127 4.61 5.05 -40.34
C MET A 127 3.31 5.33 -41.11
N LYS A 128 2.66 4.31 -41.68
CA LYS A 128 1.43 4.46 -42.46
C LYS A 128 0.16 4.30 -41.63
N LEU A 129 0.06 3.20 -40.87
CA LEU A 129 -1.13 2.86 -40.06
C LEU A 129 -1.35 3.88 -38.93
N SER A 130 -0.34 4.67 -38.56
CA SER A 130 -0.45 5.75 -37.57
C SER A 130 -1.12 7.03 -38.10
N GLN A 131 -1.34 7.18 -39.41
CA GLN A 131 -1.88 8.41 -40.02
C GLN A 131 -3.43 8.43 -40.15
N ASP A 132 -4.10 7.38 -39.68
CA ASP A 132 -5.56 7.19 -39.79
C ASP A 132 -6.07 6.52 -38.52
N SER A 133 -6.96 7.19 -37.79
CA SER A 133 -7.51 6.73 -36.52
C SER A 133 -8.22 5.37 -36.61
N SER A 134 -8.81 5.05 -37.77
CA SER A 134 -9.50 3.78 -38.02
C SER A 134 -8.55 2.58 -38.12
N GLN A 135 -7.26 2.82 -38.42
CA GLN A 135 -6.26 1.78 -38.63
C GLN A 135 -5.44 1.46 -37.36
N ILE A 136 -5.69 2.16 -36.23
CA ILE A 136 -4.88 2.05 -35.01
C ILE A 136 -5.04 0.72 -34.26
N GLU A 137 -6.17 0.02 -34.39
CA GLU A 137 -6.30 -1.35 -33.86
C GLU A 137 -5.35 -2.31 -34.60
N LEU A 138 -5.25 -2.17 -35.92
CA LEU A 138 -4.34 -2.94 -36.77
C LEU A 138 -2.87 -2.57 -36.55
N LEU A 139 -2.57 -1.30 -36.25
CA LEU A 139 -1.24 -0.87 -35.80
C LEU A 139 -0.84 -1.55 -34.48
N LYS A 140 -1.78 -1.63 -33.51
CA LYS A 140 -1.54 -2.32 -32.23
C LYS A 140 -1.28 -3.81 -32.43
N GLU A 141 -2.06 -4.50 -33.26
CA GLU A 141 -1.78 -5.91 -33.63
C GLU A 141 -0.40 -6.08 -34.30
N LEU A 142 0.01 -5.14 -35.16
CA LEU A 142 1.31 -5.18 -35.83
C LEU A 142 2.48 -4.96 -34.86
N MET A 143 2.33 -4.05 -33.89
CA MET A 143 3.33 -3.83 -32.82
C MET A 143 3.44 -5.05 -31.91
N ASP A 144 2.31 -5.70 -31.58
CA ASP A 144 2.27 -6.97 -30.86
C ASP A 144 3.02 -8.09 -31.61
N LEU A 145 2.93 -8.14 -32.94
CA LEU A 145 3.68 -9.09 -33.76
C LEU A 145 5.20 -8.81 -33.75
N GLN A 146 5.59 -7.53 -33.84
CA GLN A 146 6.99 -7.13 -33.77
C GLN A 146 7.59 -7.39 -32.38
N LYS A 147 6.80 -7.22 -31.30
CA LYS A 147 7.17 -7.59 -29.93
C LYS A 147 7.50 -9.08 -29.82
N ASP A 148 6.64 -9.96 -30.33
CA ASP A 148 6.87 -11.41 -30.31
C ASP A 148 8.08 -11.83 -31.17
N MET A 149 8.34 -11.15 -32.30
CA MET A 149 9.57 -11.32 -33.07
C MET A 149 10.83 -10.90 -32.28
N VAL A 150 10.79 -9.78 -31.57
CA VAL A 150 11.92 -9.30 -30.75
C VAL A 150 12.18 -10.23 -29.56
N VAL A 151 11.13 -10.78 -28.94
CA VAL A 151 11.27 -11.82 -27.90
C VAL A 151 11.93 -13.08 -28.46
N MET A 152 11.57 -13.51 -29.68
CA MET A 152 12.23 -14.63 -30.37
C MET A 152 13.73 -14.36 -30.61
N LEU A 153 14.10 -13.13 -30.99
CA LEU A 153 15.50 -12.71 -31.11
C LEU A 153 16.23 -12.68 -29.75
N LEU A 154 15.57 -12.28 -28.66
CA LEU A 154 16.14 -12.34 -27.30
C LEU A 154 16.40 -13.80 -26.86
N SER A 155 15.47 -14.73 -27.13
CA SER A 155 15.66 -16.17 -26.86
C SER A 155 16.74 -16.83 -27.73
N MET A 156 17.06 -16.26 -28.90
CA MET A 156 18.22 -16.66 -29.70
C MET A 156 19.57 -16.23 -29.10
N LEU A 157 19.59 -15.29 -28.13
CA LEU A 157 20.78 -14.93 -27.35
C LEU A 157 20.91 -15.69 -26.02
N GLU A 158 19.86 -16.40 -25.60
CA GLU A 158 19.80 -17.10 -24.31
C GLU A 158 20.94 -18.13 -24.16
N GLY A 159 21.71 -18.02 -23.07
CA GLY A 159 22.85 -18.90 -22.79
C GLY A 159 24.07 -18.71 -23.72
N ASN A 160 24.07 -17.77 -24.65
CA ASN A 160 25.15 -17.57 -25.62
C ASN A 160 26.44 -17.02 -24.96
N VAL A 161 27.55 -16.99 -25.71
CA VAL A 161 28.82 -16.40 -25.28
C VAL A 161 29.02 -14.98 -25.83
N VAL A 162 29.85 -14.18 -25.16
CA VAL A 162 30.36 -12.91 -25.70
C VAL A 162 31.17 -13.20 -26.96
N ASN A 163 30.98 -12.40 -28.02
CA ASN A 163 31.48 -12.65 -29.38
C ASN A 163 31.01 -13.97 -30.03
N GLY A 164 29.87 -14.53 -29.59
CA GLY A 164 29.26 -15.73 -30.17
C GLY A 164 28.73 -15.52 -31.60
N THR A 165 28.64 -16.60 -32.39
CA THR A 165 28.23 -16.57 -33.80
C THR A 165 26.88 -15.90 -34.02
N ILE A 166 25.89 -16.23 -33.19
CA ILE A 166 24.52 -15.69 -33.30
C ILE A 166 24.49 -14.18 -33.04
N GLY A 167 25.21 -13.70 -32.01
CA GLY A 167 25.28 -12.27 -31.69
C GLY A 167 25.93 -11.46 -32.82
N LYS A 168 26.97 -12.02 -33.45
CA LYS A 168 27.54 -11.41 -34.66
C LYS A 168 26.55 -11.40 -35.83
N GLN A 169 25.87 -12.52 -36.12
CA GLN A 169 24.87 -12.59 -37.19
C GLN A 169 23.71 -11.60 -36.99
N MET A 170 23.27 -11.37 -35.75
CA MET A 170 22.28 -10.34 -35.44
C MET A 170 22.78 -8.93 -35.76
N VAL A 171 24.03 -8.59 -35.44
CA VAL A 171 24.62 -7.29 -35.83
C VAL A 171 24.77 -7.19 -37.35
N ASP A 172 25.20 -8.26 -38.02
CA ASP A 172 25.29 -8.31 -39.48
C ASP A 172 23.90 -8.08 -40.15
N MET A 173 22.84 -8.69 -39.61
CA MET A 173 21.44 -8.52 -40.04
C MET A 173 20.88 -7.10 -39.77
N LEU A 174 21.16 -6.51 -38.61
CA LEU A 174 20.75 -5.14 -38.29
C LEU A 174 21.45 -4.11 -39.21
N VAL A 175 22.70 -4.37 -39.58
CA VAL A 175 23.45 -3.53 -40.55
C VAL A 175 22.88 -3.67 -41.96
N GLU A 176 22.51 -4.89 -42.39
CA GLU A 176 21.83 -5.14 -43.67
C GLU A 176 20.48 -4.41 -43.76
N SER A 177 19.69 -4.42 -42.68
CA SER A 177 18.38 -3.75 -42.60
C SER A 177 18.43 -2.33 -42.01
N SER A 178 19.61 -1.70 -42.01
CA SER A 178 19.92 -0.46 -41.27
C SER A 178 18.89 0.67 -41.44
N ASN A 179 18.49 0.99 -42.66
CA ASN A 179 17.47 2.03 -42.93
C ASN A 179 16.11 1.73 -42.26
N ASN A 180 15.68 0.46 -42.27
CA ASN A 180 14.40 0.05 -41.65
C ASN A 180 14.50 0.15 -40.12
N VAL A 181 15.65 -0.26 -39.54
CA VAL A 181 15.92 -0.16 -38.11
C VAL A 181 15.96 1.30 -37.66
N GLU A 182 16.56 2.21 -38.43
CA GLU A 182 16.57 3.66 -38.13
C GLU A 182 15.15 4.25 -38.14
N MET A 183 14.30 3.88 -39.11
CA MET A 183 12.90 4.30 -39.15
C MET A 183 12.11 3.81 -37.93
N ILE A 184 12.30 2.55 -37.52
CA ILE A 184 11.65 1.95 -36.33
C ILE A 184 12.10 2.67 -35.04
N LEU A 185 13.39 2.99 -34.91
CA LEU A 185 13.91 3.71 -33.74
C LEU A 185 13.36 5.14 -33.66
N LYS A 186 13.29 5.86 -34.79
CA LYS A 186 12.69 7.20 -34.88
C LYS A 186 11.19 7.18 -34.55
N PHE A 187 10.46 6.15 -34.98
CA PHE A 187 9.05 5.99 -34.62
C PHE A 187 8.86 5.95 -33.10
N PHE A 188 9.63 5.12 -32.37
CA PHE A 188 9.53 5.09 -30.90
C PHE A 188 10.02 6.38 -30.24
N ASP A 189 11.12 6.95 -30.71
CA ASP A 189 11.64 8.22 -30.18
C ASP A 189 10.61 9.36 -30.25
N MET A 190 9.91 9.51 -31.37
CA MET A 190 8.86 10.53 -31.54
C MET A 190 7.73 10.41 -30.51
N PHE A 191 7.22 9.19 -30.30
CA PHE A 191 6.04 8.95 -29.45
C PHE A 191 6.37 8.82 -27.95
N LEU A 192 7.59 8.43 -27.57
CA LEU A 192 8.02 8.43 -26.17
C LEU A 192 8.21 9.87 -25.65
N LYS A 193 8.89 10.72 -26.43
CA LYS A 193 9.05 12.17 -26.14
C LYS A 193 7.72 12.92 -25.98
N LEU A 194 6.63 12.40 -26.54
CA LEU A 194 5.33 13.09 -26.57
C LEU A 194 4.75 13.29 -25.17
N LYS A 195 4.99 12.35 -24.24
CA LYS A 195 4.54 12.45 -22.85
C LYS A 195 5.36 13.45 -22.04
N ASP A 196 6.65 13.58 -22.33
CA ASP A 196 7.53 14.59 -21.72
C ASP A 196 7.18 16.00 -22.23
N LEU A 197 6.79 16.12 -23.52
CA LEU A 197 6.26 17.37 -24.09
C LEU A 197 4.97 17.81 -23.39
N THR A 198 3.92 16.97 -23.34
CA THR A 198 2.61 17.38 -22.81
C THR A 198 2.58 17.55 -21.29
N SER A 199 3.46 16.86 -20.56
CA SER A 199 3.62 17.05 -19.12
C SER A 199 4.48 18.27 -18.74
N SER A 200 5.12 18.93 -19.70
CA SER A 200 5.92 20.14 -19.50
C SER A 200 5.07 21.38 -19.21
N ASP A 201 5.50 22.23 -18.28
CA ASP A 201 4.73 23.42 -17.89
C ASP A 201 4.58 24.43 -19.04
N ALA A 202 5.58 24.51 -19.93
CA ALA A 202 5.52 25.34 -21.14
C ALA A 202 4.53 24.82 -22.20
N PHE A 203 4.07 23.57 -22.11
CA PHE A 203 2.95 23.07 -22.92
C PHE A 203 1.60 23.43 -22.27
N LYS A 204 1.51 23.36 -20.94
CA LYS A 204 0.29 23.71 -20.18
C LYS A 204 -0.08 25.19 -20.26
N GLU A 205 0.85 26.08 -20.60
CA GLU A 205 0.53 27.49 -20.92
C GLU A 205 -0.49 27.61 -22.08
N TYR A 206 -0.61 26.60 -22.94
CA TYR A 206 -1.61 26.56 -24.03
C TYR A 206 -2.97 25.96 -23.63
N ASP A 207 -3.08 25.30 -22.46
CA ASP A 207 -4.34 24.85 -21.85
C ASP A 207 -4.43 25.30 -20.38
N PRO A 208 -4.66 26.60 -20.12
CA PRO A 208 -4.73 27.16 -18.77
C PRO A 208 -5.99 26.72 -17.99
N ASP A 209 -6.97 26.09 -18.65
CA ASP A 209 -8.18 25.55 -18.02
C ASP A 209 -8.02 24.07 -17.62
N GLY A 210 -6.99 23.37 -18.11
CA GLY A 210 -6.73 21.95 -17.83
C GLY A 210 -7.81 21.03 -18.38
N LYS A 211 -8.19 21.22 -19.65
CA LYS A 211 -9.27 20.51 -20.34
C LYS A 211 -8.81 19.32 -21.19
N GLY A 212 -7.51 19.14 -21.40
CA GLY A 212 -6.96 18.07 -22.24
C GLY A 212 -7.00 18.35 -23.74
N VAL A 213 -7.44 19.55 -24.15
CA VAL A 213 -7.68 19.90 -25.56
C VAL A 213 -6.92 21.14 -26.00
N ILE A 214 -6.34 21.11 -27.20
CA ILE A 214 -5.49 22.16 -27.77
C ILE A 214 -5.82 22.40 -29.25
N SER A 215 -5.60 23.62 -29.76
CA SER A 215 -5.73 23.86 -31.20
C SER A 215 -4.56 23.24 -31.97
N LYS A 216 -4.81 22.69 -33.16
CA LYS A 216 -3.76 22.09 -34.01
C LYS A 216 -2.63 23.08 -34.37
N ARG A 217 -2.90 24.39 -34.34
CA ARG A 217 -1.91 25.45 -34.58
C ARG A 217 -1.04 25.75 -33.36
N ASP A 218 -1.59 25.62 -32.17
CA ASP A 218 -0.86 25.89 -30.92
C ASP A 218 -0.04 24.68 -30.49
N PHE A 219 -0.54 23.46 -30.78
CA PHE A 219 0.23 22.22 -30.71
C PHE A 219 1.51 22.27 -31.58
N HIS A 220 1.42 22.77 -32.81
CA HIS A 220 2.59 22.99 -33.68
C HIS A 220 3.61 23.94 -33.05
N LYS A 221 3.16 25.10 -32.55
CA LYS A 221 4.04 26.07 -31.87
C LYS A 221 4.70 25.48 -30.63
N ALA A 222 3.98 24.66 -29.86
CA ALA A 222 4.51 24.00 -28.67
C ALA A 222 5.61 22.99 -29.02
N MET A 223 5.45 22.23 -30.12
CA MET A 223 6.49 21.35 -30.65
C MET A 223 7.71 22.14 -31.16
N GLU A 224 7.49 23.20 -31.95
CA GLU A 224 8.56 24.09 -32.43
C GLU A 224 9.34 24.76 -31.27
N SER A 225 8.65 25.15 -30.19
CA SER A 225 9.28 25.82 -29.04
C SER A 225 10.12 24.86 -28.20
N HIS A 226 9.73 23.58 -28.10
CA HIS A 226 10.50 22.56 -27.36
C HIS A 226 11.78 22.12 -28.06
N LYS A 227 11.91 22.24 -29.40
CA LYS A 227 13.10 21.89 -30.19
C LYS A 227 13.60 20.43 -30.11
N HIS A 228 12.88 19.54 -29.43
CA HIS A 228 13.19 18.11 -29.35
C HIS A 228 12.74 17.28 -30.56
N TYR A 229 12.07 17.94 -31.52
CA TYR A 229 11.56 17.40 -32.79
C TYR A 229 12.13 18.19 -33.97
N THR A 230 12.39 17.51 -35.08
CA THR A 230 12.66 18.13 -36.39
C THR A 230 11.35 18.51 -37.09
N GLN A 231 11.41 19.44 -38.06
CA GLN A 231 10.22 19.88 -38.80
C GLN A 231 9.45 18.71 -39.44
N SER A 232 10.16 17.73 -40.03
CA SER A 232 9.57 16.52 -40.62
C SER A 232 8.85 15.62 -39.61
N GLU A 233 9.33 15.58 -38.36
CA GLU A 233 8.70 14.79 -37.29
C GLU A 233 7.47 15.53 -36.74
N THR A 234 7.52 16.86 -36.63
CA THR A 234 6.36 17.70 -36.31
C THR A 234 5.27 17.60 -37.38
N GLU A 235 5.63 17.68 -38.67
CA GLU A 235 4.69 17.50 -39.79
C GLU A 235 4.09 16.08 -39.80
N PHE A 236 4.88 15.05 -39.45
CA PHE A 236 4.39 13.68 -39.31
C PHE A 236 3.44 13.51 -38.13
N LEU A 237 3.77 14.01 -36.93
CA LEU A 237 2.89 13.95 -35.77
C LEU A 237 1.60 14.75 -35.99
N LEU A 238 1.65 15.87 -36.74
CA LEU A 238 0.46 16.56 -37.24
C LEU A 238 -0.35 15.75 -38.25
N SER A 239 0.23 14.79 -38.96
CA SER A 239 -0.53 13.87 -39.83
C SER A 239 -1.27 12.79 -39.02
N CYS A 240 -0.69 12.32 -37.91
CA CYS A 240 -1.32 11.40 -36.97
C CYS A 240 -2.41 12.06 -36.09
N ALA A 241 -2.30 13.36 -35.85
CA ALA A 241 -3.20 14.11 -34.98
C ALA A 241 -4.49 14.53 -35.71
N GLU A 242 -5.56 13.74 -35.59
CA GLU A 242 -6.90 14.10 -36.06
C GLU A 242 -7.57 15.11 -35.11
N PRO A 243 -7.95 16.32 -35.59
CA PRO A 243 -8.79 17.23 -34.82
C PRO A 243 -10.27 16.87 -34.97
N ASP A 244 -11.05 17.16 -33.94
CA ASP A 244 -12.52 17.12 -33.93
C ASP A 244 -13.13 18.14 -34.93
N GLU A 245 -14.45 18.07 -35.16
CA GLU A 245 -15.24 19.01 -35.99
C GLU A 245 -15.01 20.49 -35.61
N ASN A 246 -14.50 20.76 -34.40
CA ASN A 246 -14.21 22.09 -33.86
C ASN A 246 -12.74 22.58 -34.03
N GLU A 247 -11.90 21.92 -34.85
CA GLU A 247 -10.43 22.15 -34.99
C GLU A 247 -9.60 21.91 -33.69
N LEU A 248 -10.20 21.28 -32.67
CA LEU A 248 -9.55 20.92 -31.40
C LEU A 248 -9.00 19.49 -31.44
N LEU A 249 -7.80 19.31 -30.90
CA LEU A 249 -7.14 18.01 -30.68
C LEU A 249 -7.22 17.67 -29.19
N ASP A 250 -7.75 16.51 -28.84
CA ASP A 250 -7.53 15.90 -27.53
C ASP A 250 -6.10 15.39 -27.46
N TYR A 251 -5.24 16.03 -26.66
CA TYR A 251 -3.83 15.67 -26.57
C TYR A 251 -3.60 14.56 -25.52
N GLU A 252 -4.55 14.31 -24.61
CA GLU A 252 -4.43 13.24 -23.61
C GLU A 252 -4.76 11.88 -24.23
N GLU A 253 -5.87 11.76 -24.99
CA GLU A 253 -6.16 10.56 -25.79
C GLU A 253 -5.04 10.32 -26.81
N PHE A 254 -4.60 11.36 -27.53
CA PHE A 254 -3.51 11.22 -28.52
C PHE A 254 -2.21 10.71 -27.88
N VAL A 255 -1.87 11.15 -26.66
CA VAL A 255 -0.73 10.61 -25.91
C VAL A 255 -0.98 9.15 -25.52
N GLU A 256 -2.06 8.82 -24.80
CA GLU A 256 -2.29 7.43 -24.34
C GLU A 256 -2.37 6.43 -25.51
N ARG A 257 -2.97 6.85 -26.63
CA ARG A 257 -3.21 6.04 -27.83
C ARG A 257 -1.92 5.51 -28.47
N PHE A 258 -0.85 6.31 -28.49
CA PHE A 258 0.43 5.98 -29.10
C PHE A 258 1.54 5.67 -28.09
N HIS A 259 1.57 6.35 -26.94
CA HIS A 259 2.62 6.20 -25.93
C HIS A 259 2.70 4.79 -25.34
N GLU A 260 1.59 4.24 -24.84
CA GLU A 260 1.64 2.92 -24.17
C GLU A 260 2.00 1.78 -25.13
N PRO A 261 1.46 1.68 -26.37
CA PRO A 261 1.96 0.71 -27.36
C PRO A 261 3.44 0.91 -27.71
N ALA A 262 3.89 2.15 -27.90
CA ALA A 262 5.30 2.44 -28.21
C ALA A 262 6.24 2.12 -27.05
N LYS A 263 5.77 2.28 -25.81
CA LYS A 263 6.49 1.94 -24.58
C LYS A 263 6.68 0.43 -24.43
N ASP A 264 5.61 -0.35 -24.59
CA ASP A 264 5.62 -1.81 -24.45
C ASP A 264 6.61 -2.51 -25.40
N ILE A 265 6.69 -2.04 -26.66
CA ILE A 265 7.64 -2.57 -27.64
C ILE A 265 9.02 -1.90 -27.56
N GLY A 266 9.07 -0.60 -27.32
CA GLY A 266 10.31 0.18 -27.20
C GLY A 266 11.22 -0.39 -26.11
N PHE A 267 10.65 -0.87 -25.00
CA PHE A 267 11.40 -1.56 -23.95
C PHE A 267 12.11 -2.81 -24.49
N ASN A 268 11.42 -3.65 -25.27
CA ASN A 268 11.97 -4.88 -25.83
C ASN A 268 13.08 -4.60 -26.85
N VAL A 269 12.95 -3.53 -27.66
CA VAL A 269 14.00 -3.09 -28.60
C VAL A 269 15.20 -2.50 -27.85
N ALA A 270 14.98 -1.70 -26.80
CA ALA A 270 16.03 -1.18 -25.93
C ALA A 270 16.80 -2.31 -25.20
N VAL A 271 16.09 -3.35 -24.75
CA VAL A 271 16.70 -4.57 -24.18
C VAL A 271 17.53 -5.32 -25.23
N LEU A 272 17.03 -5.50 -26.46
CA LEU A 272 17.79 -6.17 -27.53
C LEU A 272 19.08 -5.42 -27.87
N LEU A 273 19.03 -4.10 -28.04
CA LEU A 273 20.23 -3.29 -28.30
C LEU A 273 21.21 -3.29 -27.11
N THR A 274 20.70 -3.21 -25.88
CA THR A 274 21.53 -3.33 -24.67
C THR A 274 22.20 -4.70 -24.58
N ASN A 275 21.46 -5.78 -24.80
CA ASN A 275 21.98 -7.14 -24.71
C ASN A 275 23.03 -7.41 -25.81
N LEU A 276 22.78 -6.97 -27.04
CA LEU A 276 23.76 -7.04 -28.12
C LEU A 276 25.03 -6.23 -27.82
N SER A 277 24.93 -5.06 -27.18
CA SER A 277 26.11 -4.25 -26.85
C SER A 277 26.99 -4.88 -25.77
N GLU A 278 26.39 -5.60 -24.81
CA GLU A 278 27.14 -6.39 -23.82
C GLU A 278 27.74 -7.68 -24.42
N HIS A 279 27.10 -8.30 -25.42
CA HIS A 279 27.64 -9.46 -26.13
C HIS A 279 28.68 -9.13 -27.22
N MET A 280 28.64 -7.93 -27.81
CA MET A 280 29.47 -7.48 -28.94
C MET A 280 30.14 -6.10 -28.67
N PRO A 281 30.83 -5.89 -27.54
CA PRO A 281 31.23 -4.56 -27.04
C PRO A 281 32.27 -3.79 -27.87
N HIS A 282 32.80 -4.40 -28.94
CA HIS A 282 33.85 -3.82 -29.79
C HIS A 282 33.43 -3.65 -31.26
N ASP A 283 32.16 -3.90 -31.61
CA ASP A 283 31.67 -3.66 -32.96
C ASP A 283 31.22 -2.19 -33.12
N THR A 284 31.98 -1.43 -33.92
CA THR A 284 31.68 0.00 -34.16
C THR A 284 30.39 0.22 -34.93
N ARG A 285 29.89 -0.79 -35.66
CA ARG A 285 28.62 -0.70 -36.41
C ARG A 285 27.42 -0.70 -35.46
N LEU A 286 27.53 -1.41 -34.34
CA LEU A 286 26.51 -1.42 -33.30
C LEU A 286 26.45 -0.10 -32.54
N GLN A 287 27.59 0.57 -32.33
CA GLN A 287 27.63 1.88 -31.67
C GLN A 287 26.79 2.93 -32.39
N THR A 288 26.78 2.96 -33.73
CA THR A 288 25.92 3.87 -34.51
C THR A 288 24.42 3.65 -34.23
N PHE A 289 23.98 2.42 -33.99
CA PHE A 289 22.59 2.15 -33.57
C PHE A 289 22.32 2.54 -32.11
N LEU A 290 23.31 2.48 -31.23
CA LEU A 290 23.19 2.93 -29.84
C LEU A 290 23.14 4.46 -29.74
N GLU A 291 23.89 5.17 -30.58
CA GLU A 291 23.81 6.62 -30.76
C GLU A 291 22.43 7.05 -31.28
N LEU A 292 21.93 6.38 -32.34
CA LEU A 292 20.56 6.60 -32.86
C LEU A 292 19.45 6.28 -31.83
N ALA A 293 19.70 5.34 -30.92
CA ALA A 293 18.76 4.92 -29.89
C ALA A 293 18.96 5.62 -28.53
N GLU A 294 19.90 6.57 -28.39
CA GLU A 294 20.31 7.13 -27.08
C GLU A 294 19.13 7.65 -26.26
N SER A 295 18.22 8.40 -26.88
CA SER A 295 16.99 8.92 -26.28
C SER A 295 16.10 7.81 -25.72
N VAL A 296 15.85 6.77 -26.53
CA VAL A 296 15.03 5.60 -26.18
C VAL A 296 15.69 4.78 -25.06
N LEU A 297 17.00 4.56 -25.13
CA LEU A 297 17.78 3.86 -24.10
C LEU A 297 17.75 4.62 -22.76
N ASN A 298 17.88 5.94 -22.79
CA ASN A 298 17.81 6.79 -21.60
C ASN A 298 16.39 6.80 -20.99
N TYR A 299 15.33 6.80 -21.80
CA TYR A 299 13.95 6.68 -21.32
C TYR A 299 13.70 5.35 -20.58
N PHE A 300 14.23 4.22 -21.10
CA PHE A 300 14.03 2.91 -20.47
C PHE A 300 15.05 2.57 -19.35
N GLN A 301 16.18 3.26 -19.25
CA GLN A 301 17.15 3.11 -18.17
C GLN A 301 16.53 3.07 -16.73
N PRO A 302 15.56 3.94 -16.36
CA PRO A 302 14.88 3.85 -15.06
C PRO A 302 13.98 2.62 -14.85
N TYR A 303 13.60 1.91 -15.90
CA TYR A 303 12.72 0.73 -15.89
C TYR A 303 13.46 -0.59 -16.16
N LEU A 304 14.71 -0.53 -16.63
CA LEU A 304 15.51 -1.69 -16.99
C LEU A 304 16.16 -2.37 -15.78
N GLY A 305 15.58 -3.49 -15.34
CA GLY A 305 16.24 -4.41 -14.43
C GLY A 305 17.34 -5.21 -15.12
N ARG A 306 18.49 -5.36 -14.43
CA ARG A 306 19.58 -6.27 -14.80
C ARG A 306 19.93 -7.13 -13.59
N ILE A 307 20.07 -8.44 -13.78
CA ILE A 307 20.55 -9.36 -12.74
C ILE A 307 21.51 -10.39 -13.35
N GLU A 308 22.58 -10.71 -12.62
CA GLU A 308 23.52 -11.77 -12.95
C GLU A 308 23.18 -13.03 -12.15
N ILE A 309 23.02 -14.16 -12.84
CA ILE A 309 22.71 -15.47 -12.26
C ILE A 309 23.74 -16.51 -12.72
N MET A 310 23.92 -17.58 -11.96
CA MET A 310 24.74 -18.71 -12.38
C MET A 310 23.86 -19.74 -13.10
N GLY A 311 23.99 -19.82 -14.42
CA GLY A 311 23.23 -20.74 -15.26
C GLY A 311 23.61 -22.21 -15.05
N SER A 312 22.81 -23.12 -15.60
CA SER A 312 23.04 -24.58 -15.53
C SER A 312 24.42 -25.00 -16.08
N ALA A 313 24.94 -24.24 -17.04
CA ALA A 313 26.29 -24.38 -17.61
C ALA A 313 27.44 -23.91 -16.68
N LYS A 314 27.14 -23.50 -15.43
CA LYS A 314 28.09 -22.92 -14.45
C LYS A 314 28.82 -21.66 -14.97
N ARG A 315 28.17 -20.91 -15.85
CA ARG A 315 28.60 -19.60 -16.33
C ARG A 315 27.71 -18.53 -15.70
N ILE A 316 28.21 -17.28 -15.66
CA ILE A 316 27.38 -16.12 -15.34
C ILE A 316 26.57 -15.79 -16.58
N GLU A 317 25.26 -15.67 -16.40
CA GLU A 317 24.27 -15.33 -17.43
C GLU A 317 23.49 -14.09 -16.94
N ARG A 318 23.20 -13.15 -17.85
CA ARG A 318 22.49 -11.91 -17.52
C ARG A 318 21.03 -12.02 -17.93
N VAL A 319 20.14 -11.65 -17.01
CA VAL A 319 18.70 -11.56 -17.25
C VAL A 319 18.28 -10.10 -17.16
N TYR A 320 17.56 -9.65 -18.19
CA TYR A 320 16.95 -8.34 -18.29
C TYR A 320 15.44 -8.45 -18.05
N PHE A 321 14.84 -7.51 -17.33
CA PHE A 321 13.42 -7.53 -17.03
C PHE A 321 12.89 -6.12 -16.79
N GLU A 322 11.58 -5.91 -16.99
CA GLU A 322 10.93 -4.63 -16.73
C GLU A 322 10.66 -4.44 -15.23
N ILE A 323 10.98 -3.26 -14.70
CA ILE A 323 10.64 -2.83 -13.34
C ILE A 323 9.50 -1.83 -13.43
N SER A 324 8.29 -2.23 -13.00
CA SER A 324 7.12 -1.35 -13.07
C SER A 324 7.28 -0.08 -12.23
N GLU A 325 6.76 1.04 -12.75
CA GLU A 325 6.80 2.35 -12.10
C GLU A 325 6.17 2.32 -10.70
N SER A 326 5.09 1.56 -10.53
CA SER A 326 4.42 1.37 -9.24
C SER A 326 5.27 0.62 -8.21
N SER A 327 6.10 -0.34 -8.63
CA SER A 327 7.05 -1.02 -7.75
C SER A 327 8.21 -0.10 -7.36
N ARG A 328 8.76 0.63 -8.33
CA ARG A 328 9.83 1.63 -8.16
C ARG A 328 9.43 2.73 -7.19
N THR A 329 8.27 3.35 -7.38
CA THR A 329 7.74 4.40 -6.49
C THR A 329 7.36 3.88 -5.10
N GLN A 330 7.00 2.61 -4.95
CA GLN A 330 6.78 1.99 -3.64
C GLN A 330 8.09 1.69 -2.89
N TRP A 331 9.12 1.18 -3.58
CA TRP A 331 10.45 0.91 -3.01
C TRP A 331 11.12 2.19 -2.49
N GLU A 332 10.91 3.31 -3.18
CA GLU A 332 11.51 4.60 -2.82
C GLU A 332 10.87 5.26 -1.58
N LYS A 333 9.80 4.69 -1.01
CA LYS A 333 9.11 5.23 0.18
C LYS A 333 10.00 5.17 1.44
N PRO A 334 9.97 6.20 2.31
CA PRO A 334 10.84 6.25 3.50
C PRO A 334 10.76 5.03 4.45
N GLN A 335 9.59 4.40 4.55
CA GLN A 335 9.37 3.20 5.37
C GLN A 335 10.20 2.01 4.88
N VAL A 336 10.16 1.70 3.57
CA VAL A 336 10.94 0.62 2.96
C VAL A 336 12.44 0.95 3.01
N LYS A 337 12.81 2.22 2.78
CA LYS A 337 14.21 2.69 2.90
C LYS A 337 14.80 2.54 4.30
N GLU A 338 14.03 2.76 5.38
CA GLU A 338 14.53 2.52 6.75
C GLU A 338 14.55 1.03 7.09
N SER A 339 13.55 0.25 6.64
CA SER A 339 13.52 -1.21 6.77
C SER A 339 14.78 -1.85 6.14
N LYS A 340 15.13 -1.42 4.91
CA LYS A 340 16.36 -1.82 4.21
C LYS A 340 17.64 -1.42 4.97
N ARG A 341 17.70 -0.21 5.54
CA ARG A 341 18.86 0.23 6.33
C ARG A 341 19.06 -0.59 7.60
N GLN A 342 17.96 -0.96 8.28
CA GLN A 342 18.04 -1.85 9.44
C GLN A 342 18.53 -3.25 9.03
N PHE A 343 17.91 -3.86 8.01
CA PHE A 343 18.31 -5.18 7.51
C PHE A 343 19.81 -5.26 7.13
N ILE A 344 20.34 -4.25 6.45
CA ILE A 344 21.77 -4.18 6.08
C ILE A 344 22.67 -4.15 7.34
N PHE A 345 22.29 -3.40 8.37
CA PHE A 345 23.03 -3.36 9.65
C PHE A 345 23.01 -4.72 10.35
N ASP A 346 21.85 -5.36 10.44
CA ASP A 346 21.67 -6.66 11.10
C ASP A 346 22.51 -7.75 10.41
N VAL A 347 22.47 -7.85 9.07
CA VAL A 347 23.19 -8.88 8.28
C VAL A 347 24.71 -8.66 8.22
N VAL A 348 25.19 -7.42 8.34
CA VAL A 348 26.63 -7.12 8.43
C VAL A 348 27.19 -7.52 9.80
N ASN A 349 26.43 -7.32 10.88
CA ASN A 349 26.87 -7.61 12.24
C ASN A 349 26.81 -9.10 12.60
N GLU A 350 25.75 -9.82 12.21
CA GLU A 350 25.47 -11.18 12.75
C GLU A 350 25.69 -12.33 11.75
N GLY A 351 25.66 -12.09 10.43
CA GLY A 351 25.51 -13.18 9.46
C GLY A 351 26.78 -13.97 9.12
N GLY A 352 26.70 -15.31 9.09
CA GLY A 352 27.63 -16.19 8.38
C GLY A 352 27.29 -16.29 6.88
N GLU A 353 28.28 -16.53 6.01
CA GLU A 353 28.16 -16.36 4.54
C GLU A 353 26.91 -16.99 3.89
N LYS A 354 26.56 -18.23 4.26
CA LYS A 354 25.38 -18.92 3.71
C LYS A 354 24.06 -18.34 4.24
N GLU A 355 24.03 -17.98 5.53
CA GLU A 355 22.86 -17.42 6.20
C GLU A 355 22.53 -16.03 5.64
N LYS A 356 23.54 -15.23 5.24
CA LYS A 356 23.31 -13.91 4.60
C LYS A 356 22.39 -14.00 3.39
N MET A 357 22.54 -15.03 2.55
CA MET A 357 21.70 -15.20 1.36
C MET A 357 20.27 -15.60 1.72
N GLU A 358 20.08 -16.51 2.67
CA GLU A 358 18.72 -16.87 3.11
C GLU A 358 18.03 -15.72 3.86
N LEU A 359 18.75 -14.97 4.70
CA LEU A 359 18.23 -13.76 5.35
C LEU A 359 17.85 -12.69 4.32
N PHE A 360 18.61 -12.54 3.23
CA PHE A 360 18.27 -11.64 2.12
C PHE A 360 17.00 -12.05 1.38
N VAL A 361 16.85 -13.33 1.00
CA VAL A 361 15.60 -13.82 0.38
C VAL A 361 14.42 -13.63 1.33
N ASN A 362 14.60 -13.91 2.63
CA ASN A 362 13.57 -13.67 3.65
C ASN A 362 13.15 -12.18 3.74
N PHE A 363 14.11 -11.25 3.65
CA PHE A 363 13.82 -9.81 3.62
C PHE A 363 13.05 -9.38 2.37
N CYS A 364 13.37 -9.95 1.20
CA CYS A 364 12.65 -9.69 -0.05
C CYS A 364 11.18 -10.13 0.04
N GLU A 365 10.90 -11.35 0.50
CA GLU A 365 9.52 -11.83 0.71
C GLU A 365 8.74 -10.95 1.70
N ASP A 366 9.36 -10.58 2.82
CA ASP A 366 8.72 -9.74 3.84
C ASP A 366 8.45 -8.32 3.33
N THR A 367 9.31 -7.80 2.45
CA THR A 367 9.13 -6.50 1.80
C THR A 367 8.00 -6.53 0.77
N ILE A 368 7.85 -7.62 0.00
CA ILE A 368 6.71 -7.80 -0.91
C ILE A 368 5.38 -7.75 -0.13
N PHE A 369 5.31 -8.41 1.04
CA PHE A 369 4.12 -8.34 1.90
C PHE A 369 3.89 -6.92 2.47
N GLU A 370 4.93 -6.21 2.90
CA GLU A 370 4.80 -4.82 3.39
C GLU A 370 4.36 -3.85 2.26
N MET A 371 4.87 -4.02 1.04
CA MET A 371 4.45 -3.26 -0.15
C MET A 371 2.98 -3.54 -0.50
N GLN A 372 2.57 -4.82 -0.55
CA GLN A 372 1.18 -5.20 -0.85
C GLN A 372 0.20 -4.70 0.23
N LEU A 373 0.60 -4.73 1.51
CA LEU A 373 -0.19 -4.16 2.60
C LEU A 373 -0.31 -2.64 2.48
N ALA A 374 0.78 -1.95 2.12
CA ALA A 374 0.76 -0.49 1.91
C ALA A 374 -0.16 -0.06 0.76
N ALA A 375 -0.17 -0.79 -0.37
CA ALA A 375 -1.08 -0.54 -1.49
C ALA A 375 -2.56 -0.74 -1.09
N GLN A 376 -2.88 -1.81 -0.36
CA GLN A 376 -4.25 -2.01 0.15
C GLN A 376 -4.73 -0.90 1.10
N MET A 377 -3.82 -0.11 1.67
CA MET A 377 -4.14 1.05 2.52
C MET A 377 -4.35 2.34 1.71
N SER A 378 -3.73 2.53 0.55
CA SER A 378 -3.96 3.69 -0.34
C SER A 378 -5.27 3.58 -1.12
N ASP A 379 -5.42 2.53 -1.92
CA ASP A 379 -6.29 2.52 -3.10
C ASP A 379 -7.80 2.60 -2.76
N ILE A 380 -8.15 2.26 -1.51
CA ILE A 380 -9.51 2.29 -0.96
C ILE A 380 -9.96 3.73 -0.62
N GLY A 381 -9.04 4.69 -0.56
CA GLY A 381 -9.34 6.12 -0.48
C GLY A 381 -9.81 6.66 -1.84
N GLU A 382 -8.87 6.88 -2.75
CA GLU A 382 -9.06 7.60 -4.02
C GLU A 382 -10.15 6.98 -4.92
N ARG A 383 -10.22 5.65 -5.06
CA ARG A 383 -11.24 4.96 -5.88
C ARG A 383 -12.68 5.13 -5.37
N SER A 384 -12.87 5.83 -4.26
CA SER A 384 -14.17 6.20 -3.70
C SER A 384 -14.38 7.72 -3.54
N ALA A 385 -13.37 8.54 -3.83
CA ALA A 385 -13.51 9.99 -3.97
C ALA A 385 -13.95 10.32 -5.41
N VAL A 386 -13.16 9.85 -6.40
CA VAL A 386 -13.43 10.01 -7.84
C VAL A 386 -14.86 9.58 -8.21
N LYS A 387 -15.39 8.54 -7.55
CA LYS A 387 -16.75 8.02 -7.79
C LYS A 387 -17.88 8.64 -6.94
N GLU A 388 -17.57 9.47 -5.94
CA GLU A 388 -18.57 10.35 -5.30
C GLU A 388 -18.55 11.77 -5.89
N GLU A 389 -17.51 12.14 -6.62
CA GLU A 389 -17.41 13.36 -7.42
C GLU A 389 -18.08 13.21 -8.80
N SER A 390 -17.82 12.12 -9.53
CA SER A 390 -18.39 11.88 -10.88
C SER A 390 -19.92 11.72 -10.95
N GLU A 391 -20.61 11.57 -9.82
CA GLU A 391 -22.08 11.45 -9.76
C GLU A 391 -22.77 12.75 -9.27
N LYS A 392 -22.04 13.88 -9.21
CA LYS A 392 -22.51 15.10 -8.52
C LYS A 392 -22.62 16.38 -9.33
N GLU A 393 -22.41 16.34 -10.64
CA GLU A 393 -22.68 17.49 -11.50
C GLU A 393 -24.16 17.61 -11.87
N LYS A 394 -24.91 18.32 -11.02
CA LYS A 394 -26.12 19.05 -11.41
C LYS A 394 -26.15 20.41 -10.73
N PRO A 395 -26.46 21.51 -11.45
CA PRO A 395 -26.59 22.83 -10.86
C PRO A 395 -27.93 22.95 -10.11
N GLU A 396 -27.93 22.66 -8.82
CA GLU A 396 -28.95 23.18 -7.90
C GLU A 396 -28.52 24.54 -7.33
N GLU A 397 -29.49 25.37 -6.96
CA GLU A 397 -29.32 26.82 -6.81
C GLU A 397 -28.35 27.25 -5.68
N GLU A 398 -27.77 28.44 -5.85
CA GLU A 398 -26.81 29.07 -4.93
C GLU A 398 -27.25 29.01 -3.46
N SER A 399 -26.53 28.24 -2.65
CA SER A 399 -26.52 28.40 -1.20
C SER A 399 -25.12 28.89 -0.79
N PRO A 400 -25.02 29.92 0.08
CA PRO A 400 -23.80 30.70 0.20
C PRO A 400 -22.63 29.90 0.78
N GLU A 401 -21.47 30.04 0.15
CA GLU A 401 -20.22 29.42 0.59
C GLU A 401 -19.85 29.83 2.02
N MET A 402 -20.06 28.91 2.97
CA MET A 402 -19.55 29.04 4.33
C MET A 402 -18.15 28.43 4.38
N GLY A 403 -17.18 29.22 3.90
CA GLY A 403 -15.78 28.84 3.76
C GLY A 403 -15.12 28.33 5.04
N PHE A 404 -14.00 27.61 4.86
CA PHE A 404 -13.18 27.08 5.95
C PHE A 404 -12.72 28.20 6.91
N PHE A 405 -12.59 27.83 8.20
CA PHE A 405 -12.22 28.74 9.29
C PHE A 405 -13.11 30.00 9.44
N SER A 406 -14.29 29.82 10.04
CA SER A 406 -15.02 30.96 10.61
C SER A 406 -15.70 30.65 11.94
N VAL A 407 -15.69 31.66 12.82
CA VAL A 407 -16.41 31.69 14.11
C VAL A 407 -17.90 31.43 13.93
N THR A 408 -18.45 31.67 12.72
CA THR A 408 -19.85 31.36 12.37
C THR A 408 -20.21 29.88 12.51
N THR A 409 -19.28 28.94 12.30
CA THR A 409 -19.56 27.49 12.42
C THR A 409 -19.65 27.04 13.89
N VAL A 410 -18.78 27.56 14.76
CA VAL A 410 -18.91 27.34 16.22
C VAL A 410 -20.15 28.06 16.75
N ARG A 411 -20.43 29.28 16.26
CA ARG A 411 -21.62 30.07 16.62
C ARG A 411 -22.91 29.40 16.16
N THR A 412 -22.97 28.74 15.01
CA THR A 412 -24.16 28.00 14.57
C THR A 412 -24.35 26.69 15.34
N ALA A 413 -23.28 25.98 15.70
CA ALA A 413 -23.36 24.86 16.64
C ALA A 413 -23.88 25.30 18.02
N LEU A 414 -23.41 26.44 18.54
CA LEU A 414 -23.87 27.03 19.81
C LEU A 414 -25.31 27.56 19.72
N MET A 415 -25.73 28.10 18.57
CA MET A 415 -27.12 28.48 18.30
C MET A 415 -28.04 27.25 18.25
N ALA A 416 -27.62 26.16 17.62
CA ALA A 416 -28.37 24.90 17.59
C ALA A 416 -28.50 24.30 19.01
N LEU A 417 -27.43 24.32 19.80
CA LEU A 417 -27.46 23.95 21.22
C LEU A 417 -28.47 24.82 21.99
N ARG A 418 -28.40 26.15 21.84
CA ARG A 418 -29.30 27.12 22.47
C ARG A 418 -30.76 26.92 22.04
N TYR A 419 -31.02 26.57 20.77
CA TYR A 419 -32.34 26.26 20.26
C TYR A 419 -32.89 24.96 20.87
N ASN A 420 -32.08 23.91 20.93
CA ASN A 420 -32.47 22.64 21.54
C ASN A 420 -32.73 22.76 23.06
N VAL A 421 -31.95 23.58 23.78
CA VAL A 421 -32.24 23.93 25.19
C VAL A 421 -33.54 24.71 25.32
N MET A 422 -33.79 25.73 24.47
CA MET A 422 -35.08 26.44 24.49
C MET A 422 -36.28 25.56 24.14
N PHE A 423 -36.11 24.58 23.24
CA PHE A 423 -37.12 23.59 22.93
C PHE A 423 -37.44 22.73 24.17
N LEU A 424 -36.42 22.20 24.84
CA LEU A 424 -36.57 21.41 26.07
C LEU A 424 -37.25 22.22 27.19
N MET A 425 -36.86 23.50 27.38
CA MET A 425 -37.51 24.39 28.36
C MET A 425 -38.96 24.75 27.98
N ASN A 426 -39.30 24.82 26.69
CA ASN A 426 -40.67 25.05 26.24
C ASN A 426 -41.57 23.82 26.48
N VAL A 427 -41.06 22.60 26.25
CA VAL A 427 -41.77 21.35 26.58
C VAL A 427 -42.04 21.27 28.09
N LEU A 428 -41.04 21.60 28.91
CA LEU A 428 -41.11 21.60 30.38
C LEU A 428 -41.80 22.86 30.97
N SER A 429 -42.32 23.77 30.15
CA SER A 429 -42.86 25.06 30.61
C SER A 429 -44.12 24.89 31.47
N MET A 430 -44.11 25.46 32.68
CA MET A 430 -45.22 25.42 33.65
C MET A 430 -46.57 25.94 33.07
N LYS A 431 -46.54 26.72 31.99
CA LYS A 431 -47.74 27.17 31.25
C LYS A 431 -48.38 26.05 30.41
N SER A 432 -47.61 25.14 29.83
CA SER A 432 -48.13 23.95 29.13
C SER A 432 -48.72 22.96 30.14
N LEU A 433 -48.01 22.71 31.24
CA LEU A 433 -48.38 21.77 32.30
C LEU A 433 -49.72 22.17 32.97
N LYS A 434 -49.90 23.45 33.34
CA LYS A 434 -51.20 23.95 33.85
C LYS A 434 -52.34 23.81 32.83
N LYS A 435 -52.06 23.87 31.52
CA LYS A 435 -53.07 23.69 30.46
C LYS A 435 -53.48 22.22 30.28
N GLN A 436 -52.56 21.28 30.47
CA GLN A 436 -52.86 19.84 30.50
C GLN A 436 -53.58 19.41 31.79
N ILE A 437 -53.17 19.93 32.96
CA ILE A 437 -53.84 19.65 34.24
C ILE A 437 -55.32 20.10 34.22
N LYS A 438 -55.64 21.23 33.57
CA LYS A 438 -57.04 21.64 33.35
C LYS A 438 -57.82 20.74 32.39
N ARG A 439 -57.17 19.96 31.51
CA ARG A 439 -57.81 18.95 30.65
C ARG A 439 -58.05 17.63 31.38
N MET A 440 -57.11 17.18 32.21
CA MET A 440 -57.25 15.93 32.97
C MET A 440 -58.52 15.90 33.85
N LYS A 441 -58.99 17.04 34.37
CA LYS A 441 -60.27 17.15 35.10
C LYS A 441 -61.55 16.90 34.27
N LYS A 442 -61.45 16.53 32.99
CA LYS A 442 -62.59 16.21 32.09
C LYS A 442 -62.41 14.93 31.26
N MET A 443 -61.43 14.08 31.57
CA MET A 443 -61.12 12.88 30.76
C MET A 443 -61.20 11.58 31.57
N THR A 444 -61.47 10.48 30.88
CA THR A 444 -61.55 9.13 31.44
C THR A 444 -60.18 8.64 31.90
N VAL A 445 -60.15 7.78 32.93
CA VAL A 445 -58.90 7.29 33.56
C VAL A 445 -57.95 6.63 32.55
N LYS A 446 -58.50 5.88 31.58
CA LYS A 446 -57.73 5.23 30.50
C LYS A 446 -56.96 6.23 29.63
N ASP A 447 -57.56 7.38 29.31
CA ASP A 447 -56.95 8.42 28.49
C ASP A 447 -55.92 9.24 29.27
N MET A 448 -56.14 9.41 30.59
CA MET A 448 -55.18 10.02 31.51
C MET A 448 -53.86 9.23 31.56
N VAL A 449 -53.92 7.89 31.56
CA VAL A 449 -52.72 7.04 31.53
C VAL A 449 -52.00 7.16 30.18
N MET A 450 -52.70 7.05 29.05
CA MET A 450 -52.08 7.15 27.72
C MET A 450 -51.46 8.52 27.45
N THR A 451 -52.06 9.60 27.95
CA THR A 451 -51.48 10.96 27.84
C THR A 451 -50.28 11.18 28.76
N LEU A 452 -50.21 10.52 29.92
CA LEU A 452 -49.01 10.49 30.77
C LEU A 452 -47.85 9.72 30.12
N VAL A 453 -48.11 8.52 29.59
CA VAL A 453 -47.07 7.69 28.93
C VAL A 453 -46.51 8.39 27.71
N SER A 454 -47.35 8.95 26.84
CA SER A 454 -46.89 9.68 25.65
C SER A 454 -46.14 10.98 25.99
N PHE A 455 -46.48 11.67 27.08
CA PHE A 455 -45.69 12.81 27.58
C PHE A 455 -44.30 12.37 28.06
N TYR A 456 -44.20 11.31 28.87
CA TYR A 456 -42.90 10.77 29.30
C TYR A 456 -42.05 10.30 28.12
N TRP A 457 -42.65 9.60 27.16
CA TRP A 457 -41.96 9.17 25.93
C TRP A 457 -41.41 10.36 25.13
N SER A 458 -42.21 11.42 24.97
CA SER A 458 -41.78 12.65 24.28
C SER A 458 -40.62 13.35 25.00
N VAL A 459 -40.62 13.39 26.34
CA VAL A 459 -39.50 13.95 27.13
C VAL A 459 -38.23 13.10 27.01
N ILE A 460 -38.36 11.76 27.06
CA ILE A 460 -37.23 10.84 26.90
C ILE A 460 -36.61 10.97 25.49
N MET A 461 -37.44 10.99 24.44
CA MET A 461 -36.96 11.19 23.07
C MET A 461 -36.34 12.58 22.86
N GLY A 462 -36.87 13.62 23.52
CA GLY A 462 -36.28 14.96 23.51
C GLY A 462 -34.90 15.02 24.18
N LEU A 463 -34.73 14.33 25.31
CA LEU A 463 -33.43 14.19 26.00
C LEU A 463 -32.43 13.39 25.15
N PHE A 464 -32.86 12.29 24.52
CA PHE A 464 -32.02 11.49 23.63
C PHE A 464 -31.58 12.28 22.38
N HIS A 465 -32.49 13.05 21.78
CA HIS A 465 -32.14 13.93 20.66
C HIS A 465 -31.19 15.07 21.09
N PHE A 466 -31.32 15.57 22.32
CA PHE A 466 -30.39 16.55 22.88
C PHE A 466 -28.99 15.96 23.09
N THR A 467 -28.86 14.81 23.77
CA THR A 467 -27.55 14.17 23.98
C THR A 467 -26.90 13.74 22.67
N PHE A 468 -27.67 13.21 21.71
CA PHE A 468 -27.19 12.90 20.36
C PHE A 468 -26.78 14.13 19.56
N SER A 469 -27.48 15.27 19.72
CA SER A 469 -27.07 16.54 19.10
C SER A 469 -25.78 17.10 19.71
N VAL A 470 -25.59 16.95 21.02
CA VAL A 470 -24.36 17.36 21.72
C VAL A 470 -23.18 16.47 21.32
N SER A 471 -23.35 15.15 21.36
CA SER A 471 -22.30 14.21 20.96
C SER A 471 -21.95 14.33 19.48
N ARG A 472 -22.93 14.53 18.58
CA ARG A 472 -22.67 14.83 17.17
C ARG A 472 -21.91 16.15 16.98
N GLY A 473 -22.21 17.17 17.79
CA GLY A 473 -21.46 18.44 17.79
C GLY A 473 -20.01 18.25 18.22
N PHE A 474 -19.80 17.58 19.36
CA PHE A 474 -18.46 17.25 19.88
C PHE A 474 -17.67 16.38 18.90
N CYS A 475 -18.26 15.31 18.37
CA CYS A 475 -17.64 14.45 17.36
C CYS A 475 -17.32 15.20 16.06
N ARG A 476 -18.05 16.25 15.67
CA ARG A 476 -17.72 17.07 14.49
C ARG A 476 -16.59 18.05 14.76
N ILE A 477 -16.50 18.61 15.97
CA ILE A 477 -15.35 19.42 16.41
C ILE A 477 -14.10 18.52 16.45
N MET A 478 -14.19 17.37 17.14
CA MET A 478 -13.15 16.34 17.15
C MET A 478 -12.72 15.92 15.74
N TYR A 479 -13.67 15.61 14.85
CA TYR A 479 -13.37 15.23 13.46
C TYR A 479 -12.55 16.32 12.75
N ASN A 480 -12.94 17.59 12.88
CA ASN A 480 -12.21 18.70 12.27
C ASN A 480 -10.82 18.91 12.91
N THR A 481 -10.69 18.76 14.23
CA THR A 481 -9.41 18.91 14.95
C THR A 481 -8.44 17.75 14.69
N PHE A 482 -8.94 16.53 14.48
CA PHE A 482 -8.12 15.33 14.31
C PHE A 482 -7.85 14.93 12.85
N LEU A 483 -8.73 15.29 11.91
CA LEU A 483 -8.53 14.98 10.49
C LEU A 483 -8.17 16.22 9.64
N GLY A 484 -8.30 17.45 10.18
CA GLY A 484 -8.08 18.70 9.45
C GLY A 484 -6.63 19.17 9.30
N GLY A 485 -5.62 18.36 9.66
CA GLY A 485 -4.18 18.63 9.47
C GLY A 485 -3.56 19.68 10.40
N SER A 486 -4.21 20.84 10.55
CA SER A 486 -3.59 22.08 11.05
C SER A 486 -2.97 22.01 12.45
N LEU A 487 -3.51 21.19 13.37
CA LEU A 487 -2.89 21.01 14.70
C LEU A 487 -1.56 20.23 14.62
N VAL A 488 -1.45 19.28 13.68
CA VAL A 488 -0.24 18.49 13.45
C VAL A 488 0.82 19.32 12.70
N GLU A 489 0.40 20.23 11.82
CA GLU A 489 1.30 21.15 11.11
C GLU A 489 1.76 22.31 12.00
N GLY A 490 0.89 22.81 12.89
CA GLY A 490 1.27 23.73 13.98
C GLY A 490 2.26 23.07 14.96
N ALA A 491 2.00 21.83 15.40
CA ALA A 491 2.92 21.10 16.26
C ALA A 491 4.25 20.72 15.58
N LYS A 492 4.29 20.59 14.25
CA LYS A 492 5.53 20.37 13.47
C LYS A 492 6.35 21.64 13.23
N THR A 493 5.75 22.82 13.39
CA THR A 493 6.43 24.11 13.16
C THR A 493 6.95 24.76 14.43
N MET A 494 6.43 24.42 15.61
CA MET A 494 7.01 24.82 16.89
C MET A 494 8.31 24.05 17.20
N LYS A 495 9.43 24.76 17.39
CA LYS A 495 10.67 24.15 17.90
C LYS A 495 10.66 24.13 19.43
N VAL A 496 11.33 23.13 20.01
CA VAL A 496 11.47 22.99 21.48
C VAL A 496 12.19 24.20 22.11
N SER A 497 13.05 24.89 21.35
CA SER A 497 13.67 26.17 21.74
C SER A 497 12.67 27.23 22.15
N ASP A 498 11.57 27.34 21.41
CA ASP A 498 10.64 28.48 21.50
C ASP A 498 9.66 28.29 22.68
N LEU A 499 9.50 27.04 23.11
CA LEU A 499 8.72 26.61 24.27
C LEU A 499 9.52 26.75 25.58
N LEU A 500 10.85 26.59 25.52
CA LEU A 500 11.76 26.90 26.64
C LEU A 500 11.99 28.40 26.84
N ALA A 501 11.99 29.19 25.77
CA ALA A 501 12.24 30.64 25.81
C ALA A 501 11.13 31.48 26.49
N ASN A 502 9.96 30.89 26.77
CA ASN A 502 8.78 31.58 27.31
C ASN A 502 8.35 31.09 28.71
N MET A 503 9.22 30.36 29.43
CA MET A 503 8.94 29.92 30.80
C MET A 503 9.37 31.01 31.79
N PRO A 504 8.45 31.58 32.60
CA PRO A 504 8.81 32.58 33.60
C PRO A 504 9.52 31.92 34.79
N ASP A 505 10.62 32.50 35.25
CA ASP A 505 11.43 32.00 36.37
C ASP A 505 10.69 32.18 37.71
N PRO A 506 10.39 31.10 38.45
CA PRO A 506 9.55 31.16 39.65
C PRO A 506 10.34 31.51 40.94
N THR A 507 11.40 32.33 40.86
CA THR A 507 12.18 32.74 42.06
C THR A 507 12.57 34.22 42.14
N GLN A 508 11.59 35.11 42.40
CA GLN A 508 11.80 36.30 43.26
C GLN A 508 10.47 36.94 43.68
N ASP A 509 10.22 36.95 45.00
CA ASP A 509 9.14 37.70 45.65
C ASP A 509 9.74 38.92 46.39
N GLU A 510 8.93 39.92 46.72
CA GLU A 510 9.42 41.29 46.98
C GLU A 510 10.34 41.46 48.22
N VAL A 511 11.45 42.20 48.03
CA VAL A 511 12.10 42.99 49.09
C VAL A 511 12.28 44.43 48.60
N ARG A 512 12.08 45.41 49.50
CA ARG A 512 11.71 46.80 49.19
C ARG A 512 12.84 47.80 49.47
N GLU A 513 12.69 48.99 48.90
CA GLU A 513 13.30 50.30 49.27
C GLU A 513 14.68 50.73 48.69
N GLU A 514 14.61 51.81 47.90
CA GLU A 514 15.54 52.96 47.74
C GLU A 514 17.08 52.80 47.61
N GLY A 515 17.67 53.29 46.51
CA GLY A 515 19.14 53.45 46.38
C GLY A 515 19.65 54.06 45.05
N GLU A 516 20.35 55.18 45.15
CA GLU A 516 20.90 56.09 44.11
C GLU A 516 21.70 55.55 42.87
N LYS A 517 21.50 56.27 41.73
CA LYS A 517 22.49 56.82 40.75
C LYS A 517 23.62 55.97 40.10
N ALA A 518 23.57 55.91 38.75
CA ALA A 518 24.68 56.03 37.76
C ALA A 518 25.79 54.92 37.75
N LEU A 519 26.57 54.65 36.68
CA LEU A 519 27.00 55.41 35.48
C LEU A 519 27.62 54.45 34.43
N SER A 520 27.49 54.70 33.10
CA SER A 520 28.38 54.22 31.99
C SER A 520 28.63 52.70 31.77
N ALA A 521 29.10 52.17 30.62
CA ALA A 521 29.08 52.56 29.20
C ALA A 521 29.42 51.34 28.28
N ARG A 522 29.26 51.52 26.95
CA ARG A 522 29.69 50.64 25.82
C ARG A 522 31.22 50.69 25.56
N PRO A 523 31.82 49.92 24.61
CA PRO A 523 31.47 48.62 23.97
C PRO A 523 32.68 47.65 23.71
N SER A 524 32.40 46.50 23.07
CA SER A 524 33.20 45.78 22.02
C SER A 524 34.73 45.57 22.08
N ALA A 525 35.16 44.33 21.83
CA ALA A 525 36.40 43.97 21.10
C ALA A 525 36.23 42.58 20.42
N GLU A 526 36.99 42.31 19.34
CA GLU A 526 37.02 41.05 18.57
C GLU A 526 38.47 40.54 18.40
N GLU A 527 38.60 39.26 18.00
CA GLU A 527 39.78 38.59 17.40
C GLU A 527 41.08 38.33 18.22
N GLU A 528 41.96 37.54 17.58
CA GLU A 528 43.26 36.96 17.99
C GLU A 528 43.26 35.93 19.16
N LEU A 529 43.94 34.78 19.08
CA LEU A 529 44.54 34.04 17.95
C LEU A 529 44.64 32.54 18.35
N ALA A 530 44.88 31.62 17.39
CA ALA A 530 45.04 30.19 17.63
C ALA A 530 46.50 29.74 17.81
N ASP A 531 46.74 28.59 18.46
CA ASP A 531 47.86 27.68 18.10
C ASP A 531 47.73 26.23 18.66
N LEU A 532 48.57 25.32 18.14
CA LEU A 532 49.04 24.01 18.68
C LEU A 532 48.15 22.72 18.65
N ALA A 533 47.98 22.19 17.42
CA ALA A 533 48.41 20.84 16.96
C ALA A 533 48.12 19.51 17.72
N LEU A 534 47.27 18.64 17.11
CA LEU A 534 47.57 17.32 16.43
C LEU A 534 48.45 16.21 17.09
N PRO A 535 48.43 14.92 16.64
CA PRO A 535 47.42 14.10 15.92
C PRO A 535 47.29 12.62 16.43
N VAL A 536 46.57 11.75 15.68
CA VAL A 536 46.69 10.27 15.43
C VAL A 536 45.25 9.72 15.19
N ASP A 537 44.78 9.53 13.95
CA ASP A 537 45.06 8.48 12.95
C ASP A 537 44.29 7.15 13.24
N GLY A 538 43.56 6.53 12.30
CA GLY A 538 43.49 6.75 10.85
C GLY A 538 42.14 6.49 10.16
N THR A 539 42.18 6.44 8.83
CA THR A 539 41.04 6.56 7.90
C THR A 539 40.52 5.25 7.34
N GLU A 540 39.22 5.18 6.99
CA GLU A 540 38.84 4.63 5.69
C GLU A 540 37.58 5.26 5.06
N VAL A 541 37.56 5.24 3.74
CA VAL A 541 36.81 6.06 2.77
C VAL A 541 35.28 5.96 2.84
N LEU A 542 34.59 7.10 2.70
CA LEU A 542 33.25 7.16 2.10
C LEU A 542 33.02 8.50 1.40
N SER A 543 33.19 8.52 0.07
CA SER A 543 32.99 9.70 -0.77
C SER A 543 32.45 9.31 -2.14
N ASP A 544 31.15 9.46 -2.37
CA ASP A 544 30.54 9.63 -3.71
C ASP A 544 29.04 9.98 -3.60
N ILE A 545 28.74 11.24 -3.30
CA ILE A 545 27.43 11.86 -3.58
C ILE A 545 27.70 13.32 -4.01
N PHE A 546 27.03 13.79 -5.08
CA PHE A 546 27.07 15.16 -5.62
C PHE A 546 28.32 15.62 -6.41
N GLY A 547 28.98 14.72 -7.17
CA GLY A 547 29.60 15.07 -8.47
C GLY A 547 30.61 16.24 -8.49
N LEU A 548 31.43 16.40 -7.45
CA LEU A 548 32.45 17.44 -7.32
C LEU A 548 33.82 16.80 -7.07
N ASP A 549 34.77 17.00 -7.99
CA ASP A 549 36.12 16.42 -7.88
C ASP A 549 36.97 17.19 -6.85
N LEU A 550 37.46 16.46 -5.84
CA LEU A 550 38.22 16.98 -4.69
C LEU A 550 39.73 16.72 -4.86
N ARG A 551 40.32 17.29 -5.92
CA ARG A 551 41.73 17.09 -6.23
C ARG A 551 42.65 17.85 -5.25
N ARG A 552 43.42 17.09 -4.45
CA ARG A 552 44.39 17.61 -3.48
C ARG A 552 45.62 18.20 -4.20
N GLY A 553 45.89 19.48 -3.99
CA GLY A 553 47.09 20.17 -4.50
C GLY A 553 48.27 20.10 -3.53
N GLU A 554 49.50 20.14 -4.07
CA GLU A 554 50.73 20.34 -3.30
C GLU A 554 50.70 21.75 -2.69
N GLY A 555 50.45 21.85 -1.39
CA GLY A 555 50.16 23.12 -0.71
C GLY A 555 49.00 23.04 0.31
N GLY A 556 48.24 21.93 0.33
CA GLY A 556 47.35 21.60 1.45
C GLY A 556 45.97 22.26 1.46
N GLN A 557 45.68 23.19 0.55
CA GLN A 557 44.31 23.67 0.31
C GLN A 557 43.52 22.69 -0.57
N TYR A 558 42.27 22.43 -0.19
CA TYR A 558 41.31 21.70 -1.00
C TYR A 558 40.66 22.67 -2.00
N LYS A 559 40.75 22.36 -3.30
CA LYS A 559 40.17 23.20 -4.36
C LYS A 559 38.96 22.51 -4.98
N ILE A 560 37.76 22.88 -4.52
CA ILE A 560 36.50 22.48 -5.15
C ILE A 560 36.43 23.14 -6.54
N THR A 561 36.16 22.36 -7.58
CA THR A 561 36.03 22.85 -8.96
C THR A 561 34.79 22.26 -9.61
N ALA A 562 33.88 23.12 -10.08
CA ALA A 562 32.75 22.68 -10.90
C ALA A 562 33.20 22.38 -12.34
N HIS A 563 32.52 21.46 -13.02
CA HIS A 563 32.95 20.90 -14.32
C HIS A 563 32.81 21.88 -15.53
N ASN A 564 32.52 23.17 -15.31
CA ASN A 564 32.38 24.16 -16.38
C ASN A 564 32.78 25.58 -15.87
N PRO A 565 33.80 26.25 -16.45
CA PRO A 565 34.48 27.38 -15.79
C PRO A 565 33.82 28.76 -15.92
N ASN A 566 32.67 28.90 -16.59
CA ASN A 566 32.13 30.21 -17.04
C ASN A 566 30.78 30.65 -16.43
N ALA A 567 30.32 30.06 -15.33
CA ALA A 567 29.09 30.49 -14.63
C ALA A 567 29.40 31.35 -13.39
N SER A 568 28.77 32.53 -13.27
CA SER A 568 28.93 33.42 -12.11
C SER A 568 27.93 33.09 -10.99
N LEU A 569 28.37 33.20 -9.73
CA LEU A 569 27.58 32.84 -8.54
C LEU A 569 26.53 33.90 -8.13
N THR A 570 26.33 34.95 -8.92
CA THR A 570 25.53 36.14 -8.56
C THR A 570 24.03 36.04 -8.84
N ASP A 571 23.61 35.21 -9.79
CA ASP A 571 22.21 35.21 -10.27
C ASP A 571 21.28 34.26 -9.48
N LEU A 572 21.82 33.47 -8.56
CA LEU A 572 21.08 32.48 -7.76
C LEU A 572 20.51 33.03 -6.43
N LEU A 573 20.68 34.32 -6.12
CA LEU A 573 20.43 34.86 -4.76
C LEU A 573 19.50 36.08 -4.67
N ASN A 574 18.85 36.52 -5.75
CA ASN A 574 17.97 37.71 -5.73
C ASN A 574 16.53 37.42 -6.14
N SER A 575 15.60 37.43 -5.16
CA SER A 575 14.16 37.54 -5.40
C SER A 575 13.45 38.26 -4.22
N PRO A 576 12.86 39.45 -4.45
CA PRO A 576 12.05 40.16 -3.46
C PRO A 576 10.53 40.16 -3.78
N VAL A 577 9.73 40.28 -2.71
CA VAL A 577 8.25 40.16 -2.62
C VAL A 577 7.79 41.20 -1.56
N PRO A 578 6.52 41.68 -1.43
CA PRO A 578 5.28 41.63 -2.26
C PRO A 578 4.68 43.02 -2.61
N ALA A 579 3.50 43.09 -3.26
CA ALA A 579 2.34 43.93 -2.85
C ALA A 579 1.10 43.80 -3.78
N SER A 580 -0.10 44.10 -3.26
CA SER A 580 -1.36 44.35 -4.01
C SER A 580 -1.92 45.75 -3.65
N PRO A 581 -2.82 46.37 -4.45
CA PRO A 581 -4.26 46.19 -4.17
C PRO A 581 -5.22 46.32 -5.39
N VAL A 582 -6.52 46.08 -5.14
CA VAL A 582 -7.66 46.33 -6.07
C VAL A 582 -8.12 47.80 -5.98
N PRO A 583 -8.87 48.34 -6.97
CA PRO A 583 -10.35 48.35 -6.85
C PRO A 583 -11.10 48.08 -8.18
N ALA A 584 -12.40 47.80 -8.10
CA ALA A 584 -13.24 47.34 -9.21
C ALA A 584 -14.36 48.32 -9.59
N THR A 585 -14.87 48.21 -10.83
CA THR A 585 -16.27 48.54 -11.17
C THR A 585 -16.75 47.83 -12.44
N SER A 586 -18.00 47.35 -12.41
CA SER A 586 -18.82 47.03 -13.59
C SER A 586 -19.79 48.20 -13.88
N PRO A 587 -20.71 48.17 -14.90
CA PRO A 587 -21.94 47.36 -14.79
C PRO A 587 -22.61 46.90 -16.12
N SER A 588 -23.80 46.29 -15.97
CA SER A 588 -24.99 46.32 -16.89
C SER A 588 -25.14 45.23 -17.97
N PRO A 589 -26.37 44.91 -18.45
CA PRO A 589 -27.63 44.83 -17.69
C PRO A 589 -28.62 43.67 -18.07
N GLU A 590 -29.57 43.43 -17.16
CA GLU A 590 -31.00 43.10 -17.38
C GLU A 590 -31.52 41.96 -18.30
N LEU A 591 -32.01 40.90 -17.62
CA LEU A 591 -33.45 40.57 -17.51
C LEU A 591 -34.30 40.10 -18.74
N ARG A 592 -34.44 38.78 -18.87
CA ARG A 592 -35.65 37.98 -19.24
C ARG A 592 -36.67 38.52 -20.28
N ARG A 593 -36.74 37.81 -21.42
CA ARG A 593 -38.00 37.31 -22.05
C ARG A 593 -37.70 35.99 -22.81
N ARG A 594 -38.63 35.02 -23.01
CA ARG A 594 -39.94 34.70 -22.39
C ARG A 594 -40.52 33.37 -22.96
N HIS A 595 -40.82 32.37 -22.11
CA HIS A 595 -41.71 31.20 -22.39
C HIS A 595 -41.28 30.26 -23.56
N GLN A 596 -41.90 29.10 -23.88
CA GLN A 596 -42.59 28.00 -23.15
C GLN A 596 -42.79 26.82 -24.15
N ALA A 597 -42.90 25.57 -23.64
CA ALA A 597 -43.58 24.43 -24.31
C ALA A 597 -42.90 23.86 -25.59
N LYS A 598 -43.19 22.65 -26.13
CA LYS A 598 -43.91 21.44 -25.64
C LYS A 598 -43.60 20.20 -26.52
N SER A 599 -43.83 18.99 -25.99
CA SER A 599 -44.09 17.70 -26.70
C SER A 599 -45.60 17.56 -27.06
N PRO A 600 -46.17 16.51 -27.74
CA PRO A 600 -45.76 15.11 -28.05
C PRO A 600 -45.44 14.91 -29.56
N SER A 601 -45.66 13.81 -30.33
CA SER A 601 -46.40 12.51 -30.26
C SER A 601 -45.81 11.53 -31.32
N GLU A 602 -45.66 10.21 -31.12
CA GLU A 602 -46.61 9.05 -31.08
C GLU A 602 -47.07 8.49 -32.47
N GLU A 603 -47.42 7.18 -32.50
CA GLU A 603 -48.13 6.40 -33.57
C GLU A 603 -47.39 6.06 -34.90
N GLU A 604 -47.66 4.95 -35.64
CA GLU A 604 -48.13 3.58 -35.30
C GLU A 604 -47.83 2.49 -36.40
N ARG A 605 -47.68 1.21 -35.98
CA ARG A 605 -48.07 -0.11 -36.60
C ARG A 605 -47.79 -0.58 -38.06
N THR A 606 -47.51 -1.91 -38.14
CA THR A 606 -47.85 -2.95 -39.19
C THR A 606 -47.21 -2.94 -40.61
N GLY A 607 -46.93 -4.07 -41.30
CA GLY A 607 -46.79 -5.50 -40.88
C GLY A 607 -47.05 -6.60 -41.97
N THR A 608 -46.34 -7.75 -41.91
CA THR A 608 -46.65 -9.11 -42.52
C THR A 608 -46.60 -9.27 -44.08
N GLU A 609 -46.45 -10.42 -44.79
CA GLU A 609 -46.52 -11.92 -44.60
C GLU A 609 -45.47 -12.73 -45.47
N GLN A 610 -44.91 -13.88 -44.99
CA GLN A 610 -45.10 -15.33 -45.34
C GLN A 610 -44.77 -15.90 -46.76
N THR A 611 -43.99 -17.01 -46.88
CA THR A 611 -44.37 -18.45 -47.17
C THR A 611 -43.07 -19.34 -47.19
N LYS A 612 -42.92 -20.65 -46.85
CA LYS A 612 -43.60 -21.98 -47.04
C LYS A 612 -43.14 -22.78 -48.31
N GLU A 613 -42.85 -24.11 -48.35
CA GLU A 613 -42.68 -25.20 -47.33
C GLU A 613 -42.13 -26.59 -47.88
N ALA A 614 -41.22 -27.26 -47.13
CA ALA A 614 -41.15 -28.73 -46.80
C ALA A 614 -40.70 -29.94 -47.73
N LYS A 615 -39.88 -30.87 -47.15
CA LYS A 615 -39.70 -32.37 -47.36
C LYS A 615 -39.27 -32.97 -48.75
N SER A 616 -38.72 -34.22 -48.92
CA SER A 616 -37.89 -35.18 -48.12
C SER A 616 -37.49 -36.49 -48.88
N GLU A 617 -36.19 -36.93 -48.85
CA GLU A 617 -35.60 -38.32 -48.99
C GLU A 617 -35.93 -39.26 -50.20
N PRO A 618 -35.24 -40.43 -50.45
CA PRO A 618 -34.02 -41.10 -49.88
C PRO A 618 -32.94 -41.40 -51.00
N GLU A 619 -32.09 -42.46 -51.18
CA GLU A 619 -31.70 -43.74 -50.50
C GLU A 619 -30.35 -44.36 -51.07
N LYS A 620 -29.53 -45.09 -50.25
CA LYS A 620 -28.51 -46.18 -50.53
C LYS A 620 -27.31 -45.97 -51.52
N ALA A 621 -26.14 -46.64 -51.39
CA ALA A 621 -25.82 -48.00 -50.88
C ALA A 621 -24.42 -48.18 -50.20
N GLU A 622 -24.13 -49.42 -49.75
CA GLU A 622 -22.98 -49.96 -48.95
C GLU A 622 -21.55 -49.77 -49.54
N GLY A 623 -20.42 -49.90 -48.82
CA GLY A 623 -20.05 -50.31 -47.43
C GLY A 623 -18.50 -50.21 -47.25
N VAL A 624 -17.72 -50.86 -46.35
CA VAL A 624 -17.86 -51.85 -45.24
C VAL A 624 -16.58 -51.71 -44.31
N ASP A 625 -16.47 -52.47 -43.20
CA ASP A 625 -15.30 -52.71 -42.30
C ASP A 625 -14.79 -51.57 -41.38
N GLY A 626 -15.15 -51.64 -40.07
CA GLY A 626 -14.64 -50.73 -39.03
C GLY A 626 -15.16 -50.91 -37.58
N GLU A 627 -15.84 -52.01 -37.26
CA GLU A 627 -16.78 -52.16 -36.11
C GLU A 627 -16.22 -52.03 -34.66
N LYS A 628 -14.99 -51.54 -34.45
CA LYS A 628 -14.46 -51.26 -33.09
C LYS A 628 -14.11 -49.80 -32.79
N GLN A 629 -13.99 -48.94 -33.79
CA GLN A 629 -13.90 -47.49 -33.56
C GLN A 629 -15.29 -46.85 -33.49
N GLU A 630 -16.24 -47.34 -34.30
CA GLU A 630 -17.59 -46.78 -34.34
C GLU A 630 -18.34 -46.84 -32.99
N GLU A 631 -18.19 -47.88 -32.15
CA GLU A 631 -18.90 -47.90 -30.86
C GLU A 631 -18.37 -46.82 -29.89
N GLU A 632 -17.07 -46.51 -29.96
CA GLU A 632 -16.46 -45.46 -29.15
C GLU A 632 -16.80 -44.06 -29.69
N GLU A 633 -16.80 -43.88 -31.01
CA GLU A 633 -17.27 -42.62 -31.63
C GLU A 633 -18.77 -42.39 -31.44
N ARG A 634 -19.61 -43.42 -31.57
CA ARG A 634 -21.06 -43.32 -31.29
C ARG A 634 -21.30 -42.89 -29.84
N ARG A 635 -20.54 -43.41 -28.85
CA ARG A 635 -20.61 -42.94 -27.46
C ARG A 635 -20.15 -41.49 -27.31
N LYS A 636 -19.00 -41.12 -27.89
CA LYS A 636 -18.46 -39.75 -27.85
C LYS A 636 -19.38 -38.74 -28.55
N GLU A 637 -20.06 -39.13 -29.63
CA GLU A 637 -21.06 -38.28 -30.27
C GLU A 637 -22.37 -38.24 -29.50
N GLU A 638 -22.81 -39.33 -28.87
CA GLU A 638 -23.98 -39.31 -27.99
C GLU A 638 -23.75 -38.43 -26.75
N GLU A 639 -22.54 -38.43 -26.19
CA GLU A 639 -22.12 -37.49 -25.14
C GLU A 639 -22.05 -36.05 -25.65
N ARG A 640 -21.45 -35.79 -26.82
CA ARG A 640 -21.44 -34.46 -27.44
C ARG A 640 -22.84 -33.94 -27.74
N ARG A 641 -23.75 -34.80 -28.23
CA ARG A 641 -25.17 -34.47 -28.44
C ARG A 641 -25.86 -34.16 -27.11
N LYS A 642 -25.64 -34.95 -26.06
CA LYS A 642 -26.17 -34.68 -24.71
C LYS A 642 -25.62 -33.38 -24.12
N GLU A 643 -24.35 -33.03 -24.35
CA GLU A 643 -23.84 -31.73 -23.92
C GLU A 643 -24.38 -30.58 -24.78
N GLU A 644 -24.50 -30.75 -26.09
CA GLU A 644 -25.07 -29.72 -26.96
C GLU A 644 -26.57 -29.49 -26.67
N GLU A 645 -27.33 -30.55 -26.36
CA GLU A 645 -28.69 -30.47 -25.84
C GLU A 645 -28.74 -29.79 -24.47
N ARG A 646 -27.83 -30.11 -23.53
CA ARG A 646 -27.71 -29.40 -22.25
C ARG A 646 -27.37 -27.91 -22.46
N ARG A 647 -26.51 -27.56 -23.42
CA ARG A 647 -26.19 -26.17 -23.79
C ARG A 647 -27.39 -25.46 -24.45
N LYS A 648 -28.20 -26.17 -25.26
CA LYS A 648 -29.44 -25.67 -25.85
C LYS A 648 -30.55 -25.51 -24.80
N GLU A 649 -30.66 -26.41 -23.82
CA GLU A 649 -31.52 -26.25 -22.64
C GLU A 649 -31.07 -25.08 -21.76
N GLU A 650 -29.76 -24.93 -21.47
CA GLU A 650 -29.29 -23.84 -20.61
C GLU A 650 -29.38 -22.46 -21.30
N LYS A 651 -29.34 -22.40 -22.64
CA LYS A 651 -29.72 -21.20 -23.40
C LYS A 651 -31.23 -20.94 -23.35
N LYS A 652 -32.08 -21.93 -23.64
CA LYS A 652 -33.55 -21.79 -23.50
C LYS A 652 -33.97 -21.35 -22.09
N ARG A 653 -33.36 -21.92 -21.04
CA ARG A 653 -33.61 -21.53 -19.62
C ARG A 653 -33.11 -20.13 -19.26
N LYS A 654 -32.32 -19.46 -20.12
CA LYS A 654 -31.91 -18.05 -19.97
C LYS A 654 -32.80 -17.10 -20.78
N GLU A 655 -33.41 -17.56 -21.88
CA GLU A 655 -34.26 -16.76 -22.76
C GLU A 655 -35.76 -16.84 -22.39
N ASP A 656 -36.27 -18.02 -21.99
CA ASP A 656 -37.64 -18.21 -21.50
C ASP A 656 -37.81 -17.75 -20.04
N LYS A 657 -37.78 -16.43 -19.83
CA LYS A 657 -38.40 -15.78 -18.65
C LYS A 657 -39.56 -14.88 -19.08
N PRO A 658 -40.83 -15.33 -18.95
CA PRO A 658 -41.97 -14.54 -19.37
C PRO A 658 -42.16 -13.28 -18.51
N LYS A 659 -42.41 -12.14 -19.14
CA LYS A 659 -42.81 -10.88 -18.49
C LYS A 659 -44.24 -11.01 -17.93
N ALA A 660 -44.38 -11.62 -16.75
CA ALA A 660 -45.65 -11.75 -16.06
C ALA A 660 -46.19 -10.36 -15.63
N LYS A 661 -47.45 -10.08 -15.98
CA LYS A 661 -48.10 -8.79 -15.69
C LYS A 661 -48.48 -8.66 -14.21
N VAL A 662 -48.47 -7.42 -13.73
CA VAL A 662 -48.97 -7.03 -12.40
C VAL A 662 -50.41 -7.50 -12.19
N ARG A 663 -50.67 -8.18 -11.07
CA ARG A 663 -51.99 -8.22 -10.44
C ARG A 663 -51.84 -8.28 -8.92
N GLN A 664 -52.42 -7.31 -8.23
CA GLN A 664 -52.35 -7.23 -6.76
C GLN A 664 -53.22 -8.32 -6.13
N HIS A 665 -52.73 -8.97 -5.07
CA HIS A 665 -53.43 -9.08 -3.78
C HIS A 665 -52.44 -9.41 -2.66
N HIS A 666 -52.80 -9.09 -1.42
CA HIS A 666 -51.87 -8.97 -0.27
C HIS A 666 -51.37 -10.29 0.34
N THR A 667 -50.09 -10.29 0.74
CA THR A 667 -49.63 -10.83 2.05
C THR A 667 -48.36 -10.12 2.55
N SER A 668 -48.21 -10.08 3.88
CA SER A 668 -47.02 -9.79 4.72
C SER A 668 -45.82 -8.98 4.17
N LYS A 669 -45.52 -7.87 4.86
CA LYS A 669 -44.21 -7.20 4.82
C LYS A 669 -43.16 -8.03 5.57
N SER A 670 -42.01 -8.29 4.94
CA SER A 670 -40.77 -8.75 5.59
C SER A 670 -39.53 -8.33 4.79
N ASP A 671 -39.48 -8.74 3.52
CA ASP A 671 -38.21 -8.87 2.77
C ASP A 671 -37.56 -7.53 2.35
N GLU A 672 -38.32 -6.43 2.33
CA GLU A 672 -37.74 -5.08 2.11
C GLU A 672 -36.80 -4.65 3.24
N HIS A 673 -37.04 -5.12 4.48
CA HIS A 673 -36.24 -4.71 5.64
C HIS A 673 -34.84 -5.32 5.57
N ASP A 674 -34.74 -6.64 5.40
CA ASP A 674 -33.47 -7.38 5.36
C ASP A 674 -32.58 -6.93 4.18
N MET A 675 -33.17 -6.64 3.02
CA MET A 675 -32.39 -6.18 1.86
C MET A 675 -31.82 -4.78 2.09
N GLN A 676 -32.60 -3.87 2.68
CA GLN A 676 -32.16 -2.52 3.04
C GLN A 676 -31.17 -2.51 4.22
N GLU A 677 -31.37 -3.36 5.23
CA GLU A 677 -30.38 -3.62 6.28
C GLU A 677 -29.08 -4.14 5.68
N SER A 678 -29.12 -5.09 4.74
CA SER A 678 -27.88 -5.61 4.12
C SER A 678 -27.08 -4.52 3.43
N ALA A 679 -27.74 -3.53 2.81
CA ALA A 679 -27.08 -2.38 2.19
C ALA A 679 -26.51 -1.41 3.24
N PHE A 680 -27.25 -1.15 4.31
CA PHE A 680 -26.81 -0.34 5.44
C PHE A 680 -25.59 -0.96 6.16
N TRP A 681 -25.63 -2.25 6.47
CA TRP A 681 -24.51 -3.01 7.05
C TRP A 681 -23.29 -3.02 6.12
N LYS A 682 -23.46 -3.22 4.80
CA LYS A 682 -22.36 -3.08 3.82
C LYS A 682 -21.75 -1.67 3.84
N LYS A 683 -22.57 -0.62 3.94
CA LYS A 683 -22.07 0.77 4.04
C LYS A 683 -21.35 1.04 5.37
N ILE A 684 -21.81 0.46 6.48
CA ILE A 684 -21.10 0.48 7.77
C ILE A 684 -19.75 -0.23 7.68
N ILE A 685 -19.70 -1.45 7.12
CA ILE A 685 -18.45 -2.22 6.98
C ILE A 685 -17.45 -1.48 6.07
N ALA A 686 -17.92 -0.86 4.99
CA ALA A 686 -17.09 -0.02 4.12
C ALA A 686 -16.54 1.22 4.86
N TYR A 687 -17.38 1.91 5.65
CA TYR A 687 -16.96 3.04 6.47
C TYR A 687 -15.97 2.63 7.57
N GLN A 688 -16.22 1.50 8.24
CA GLN A 688 -15.30 0.91 9.23
C GLN A 688 -13.95 0.61 8.60
N ARG A 689 -13.91 0.02 7.38
CA ARG A 689 -12.64 -0.25 6.67
C ARG A 689 -11.93 1.04 6.26
N LYS A 690 -12.63 2.07 5.77
CA LYS A 690 -12.06 3.40 5.50
C LYS A 690 -11.41 4.01 6.75
N LEU A 691 -12.11 3.97 7.89
CA LEU A 691 -11.62 4.48 9.17
C LEU A 691 -10.39 3.69 9.68
N LEU A 692 -10.40 2.37 9.48
CA LEU A 692 -9.30 1.47 9.86
C LEU A 692 -8.04 1.74 9.04
N ASN A 693 -8.18 1.89 7.71
CA ASN A 693 -7.11 2.30 6.81
C ASN A 693 -6.54 3.69 7.20
N TYR A 694 -7.39 4.64 7.61
CA TYR A 694 -6.96 5.96 8.08
C TYR A 694 -6.08 5.87 9.35
N PHE A 695 -6.48 5.06 10.34
CA PHE A 695 -5.66 4.84 11.55
C PHE A 695 -4.32 4.15 11.24
N ALA A 696 -4.27 3.23 10.28
CA ALA A 696 -3.04 2.61 9.82
C ALA A 696 -2.12 3.62 9.11
N ARG A 697 -2.64 4.37 8.11
CA ARG A 697 -1.90 5.39 7.35
C ARG A 697 -1.30 6.48 8.25
N ASN A 698 -2.00 6.86 9.32
CA ASN A 698 -1.58 7.93 10.24
C ASN A 698 -0.96 7.44 11.57
N PHE A 699 -0.63 6.15 11.70
CA PHE A 699 -0.12 5.56 12.95
C PHE A 699 1.00 6.37 13.62
N TYR A 700 2.05 6.73 12.86
CA TYR A 700 3.17 7.53 13.39
C TYR A 700 2.79 8.98 13.74
N ASN A 701 1.89 9.61 12.98
CA ASN A 701 1.35 10.93 13.32
C ASN A 701 0.54 10.88 14.63
N MET A 702 -0.26 9.84 14.85
CA MET A 702 -1.02 9.67 16.09
C MET A 702 -0.13 9.40 17.31
N ARG A 703 0.98 8.66 17.17
CA ARG A 703 1.96 8.49 18.27
C ARG A 703 2.64 9.82 18.64
N MET A 704 3.06 10.61 17.65
CA MET A 704 3.61 11.95 17.90
C MET A 704 2.59 12.88 18.59
N LEU A 705 1.31 12.80 18.20
CA LEU A 705 0.24 13.55 18.86
C LEU A 705 -0.01 13.07 20.30
N ALA A 706 0.00 11.75 20.55
CA ALA A 706 -0.10 11.20 21.91
C ALA A 706 1.00 11.74 22.81
N LEU A 707 2.25 11.75 22.32
CA LEU A 707 3.41 12.28 23.01
C LEU A 707 3.28 13.78 23.32
N PHE A 708 2.84 14.59 22.36
CA PHE A 708 2.58 16.02 22.58
C PHE A 708 1.49 16.28 23.63
N VAL A 709 0.40 15.48 23.60
CA VAL A 709 -0.65 15.55 24.64
C VAL A 709 -0.12 15.09 26.01
N ALA A 710 0.79 14.12 26.08
CA ALA A 710 1.43 13.73 27.34
C ALA A 710 2.27 14.88 27.94
N PHE A 711 3.04 15.61 27.11
CA PHE A 711 3.74 16.83 27.57
C PHE A 711 2.75 17.88 28.11
N ALA A 712 1.66 18.16 27.38
CA ALA A 712 0.66 19.15 27.80
C ALA A 712 -0.04 18.78 29.12
N ILE A 713 -0.37 17.50 29.33
CA ILE A 713 -0.91 17.00 30.60
C ILE A 713 0.13 17.21 31.72
N ASN A 714 1.35 16.74 31.54
CA ASN A 714 2.39 16.78 32.58
C ASN A 714 2.81 18.20 32.95
N PHE A 715 2.80 19.14 32.00
CA PHE A 715 2.99 20.56 32.30
C PHE A 715 1.91 21.08 33.27
N ILE A 716 0.64 20.71 33.07
CA ILE A 716 -0.45 21.06 34.00
C ILE A 716 -0.29 20.34 35.35
N LEU A 717 0.27 19.13 35.40
CA LEU A 717 0.51 18.41 36.66
C LEU A 717 1.52 19.12 37.58
N LEU A 718 2.39 19.99 37.07
CA LEU A 718 3.35 20.74 37.89
C LEU A 718 2.68 21.74 38.84
N PHE A 719 1.44 22.14 38.56
CA PHE A 719 0.66 23.09 39.38
C PHE A 719 -0.16 22.41 40.50
N TYR A 720 0.10 21.12 40.79
CA TYR A 720 -0.50 20.43 41.93
C TYR A 720 0.22 20.75 43.24
N LYS A 721 -0.53 21.29 44.20
CA LYS A 721 -0.04 21.61 45.55
C LYS A 721 -0.69 20.73 46.60
N VAL A 722 0.13 20.30 47.57
CA VAL A 722 -0.31 19.54 48.74
C VAL A 722 -1.00 20.47 49.74
N SER A 723 -2.29 20.24 49.99
CA SER A 723 -3.08 20.99 50.98
C SER A 723 -3.56 20.06 52.11
N SER A 724 -3.03 20.28 53.31
CA SER A 724 -3.38 19.53 54.53
C SER A 724 -4.53 20.20 55.30
N SER A 725 -5.77 20.03 54.81
CA SER A 725 -6.95 20.70 55.39
C SER A 725 -7.45 20.02 56.67
N SER A 726 -6.89 20.42 57.82
CA SER A 726 -7.49 20.14 59.13
C SER A 726 -8.65 21.10 59.39
N ALA A 727 -9.87 20.71 58.98
CA ALA A 727 -11.07 21.54 59.08
C ALA A 727 -12.21 20.84 59.80
N VAL A 728 -12.51 21.27 61.02
CA VAL A 728 -13.72 20.85 61.77
C VAL A 728 -14.95 21.45 61.09
N MET A 729 -15.92 20.61 60.74
CA MET A 729 -17.16 20.99 60.03
C MET A 729 -18.12 21.82 60.90
N PRO A 730 -18.64 22.95 60.39
CA PRO A 730 -19.95 23.49 60.75
C PRO A 730 -21.01 23.00 59.74
N GLU A 731 -22.15 22.53 60.22
CA GLU A 731 -23.18 21.93 59.37
C GLU A 731 -24.09 22.97 58.69
N SER A 732 -23.96 23.17 57.37
CA SER A 732 -25.10 23.38 56.44
C SER A 732 -24.68 23.57 54.97
N ARG A 733 -25.64 23.34 54.05
CA ARG A 733 -25.57 23.50 52.58
C ARG A 733 -24.69 22.49 51.83
N ARG A 734 -25.34 21.54 51.15
CA ARG A 734 -24.73 20.68 50.12
C ARG A 734 -24.77 21.34 48.74
N PRO A 735 -23.63 21.46 48.04
CA PRO A 735 -23.55 21.23 46.59
C PRO A 735 -23.47 19.73 46.29
N ARG A 736 -23.35 19.34 45.01
CA ARG A 736 -23.48 17.94 44.58
C ARG A 736 -22.38 17.56 43.58
N ALA A 737 -21.48 16.68 44.03
CA ALA A 737 -20.55 15.87 43.24
C ALA A 737 -19.61 16.60 42.26
N GLU A 738 -18.33 16.70 42.63
CA GLU A 738 -17.20 16.76 41.69
C GLU A 738 -15.98 16.00 42.26
N SER A 739 -14.96 15.75 41.43
CA SER A 739 -14.03 14.62 41.60
C SER A 739 -12.85 14.90 42.54
N SER A 740 -12.97 14.52 43.82
CA SER A 740 -11.83 14.35 44.71
C SER A 740 -11.24 12.94 44.63
N VAL A 741 -9.92 12.83 44.39
CA VAL A 741 -9.19 11.55 44.50
C VAL A 741 -9.03 11.24 45.99
N ARG A 742 -9.66 10.15 46.45
CA ARG A 742 -9.61 9.70 47.85
C ARG A 742 -8.57 8.61 48.01
N TRP A 743 -7.57 8.87 48.85
CA TRP A 743 -6.61 7.88 49.32
C TRP A 743 -7.02 7.40 50.71
N ASP A 744 -7.40 6.13 50.82
CA ASP A 744 -7.49 5.41 52.10
C ASP A 744 -6.27 4.47 52.19
N PRO A 745 -5.36 4.64 53.17
CA PRO A 745 -4.24 3.71 53.35
C PRO A 745 -4.73 2.38 53.91
N VAL A 746 -4.34 1.28 53.27
CA VAL A 746 -4.63 -0.08 53.76
C VAL A 746 -3.75 -0.37 54.98
N MET A 747 -4.38 -0.85 56.06
CA MET A 747 -3.70 -1.25 57.30
C MET A 747 -3.95 -2.73 57.55
N GLU A 748 -2.89 -3.47 57.84
CA GLU A 748 -2.88 -4.93 58.00
C GLU A 748 -2.12 -5.29 59.30
N GLY A 749 -2.63 -6.23 60.10
CA GLY A 749 -1.92 -6.74 61.29
C GLY A 749 -2.56 -6.46 62.67
N SER A 750 -3.55 -7.28 63.04
CA SER A 750 -3.79 -7.91 64.37
C SER A 750 -3.62 -7.18 65.73
N ASP A 751 -4.63 -7.46 66.58
CA ASP A 751 -4.64 -7.58 68.06
C ASP A 751 -4.81 -6.34 68.99
N PRO A 752 -5.44 -6.52 70.19
CA PRO A 752 -6.31 -5.48 70.76
C PRO A 752 -6.20 -5.23 72.29
N GLN A 753 -5.80 -4.03 72.75
CA GLN A 753 -6.03 -3.65 74.16
C GLN A 753 -6.14 -2.13 74.47
N GLU A 754 -7.39 -1.68 74.68
CA GLU A 754 -7.83 -0.49 75.45
C GLU A 754 -7.14 0.88 75.13
N PRO A 755 -7.36 2.00 75.88
CA PRO A 755 -8.32 2.96 75.36
C PRO A 755 -7.86 4.44 75.23
N GLN A 756 -8.38 5.09 74.19
CA GLN A 756 -8.62 6.55 74.08
C GLN A 756 -7.42 7.52 74.21
N ASN A 757 -6.95 8.03 73.07
CA ASN A 757 -6.39 9.38 72.99
C ASN A 757 -7.01 10.14 71.78
N PRO A 758 -7.92 11.11 71.98
CA PRO A 758 -8.88 11.54 70.96
C PRO A 758 -8.38 12.66 70.02
N GLN A 759 -7.15 12.56 69.50
CA GLN A 759 -6.54 13.66 68.71
C GLN A 759 -5.80 13.30 67.40
N GLN A 760 -5.83 12.05 66.95
CA GLN A 760 -5.33 11.67 65.61
C GLN A 760 -6.43 11.01 64.77
N GLY A 761 -7.16 11.84 64.02
CA GLY A 761 -7.89 11.37 62.84
C GLY A 761 -6.94 11.24 61.64
N PRO A 762 -7.25 10.38 60.65
CA PRO A 762 -6.41 10.23 59.47
C PRO A 762 -6.28 11.56 58.71
N VAL A 763 -5.04 11.97 58.43
CA VAL A 763 -4.74 13.21 57.69
C VAL A 763 -5.02 12.97 56.21
N PHE A 764 -6.22 13.33 55.77
CA PHE A 764 -6.57 13.31 54.35
C PHE A 764 -5.82 14.41 53.61
N VAL A 765 -4.70 14.04 52.99
CA VAL A 765 -3.98 14.90 52.04
C VAL A 765 -4.88 15.16 50.84
N HIS A 766 -5.05 16.42 50.46
CA HIS A 766 -5.77 16.80 49.23
C HIS A 766 -4.83 17.53 48.28
N PHE A 767 -4.72 17.01 47.06
CA PHE A 767 -4.02 17.66 45.96
C PHE A 767 -4.95 18.68 45.33
N VAL A 768 -4.59 19.96 45.45
CA VAL A 768 -5.35 21.08 44.87
C VAL A 768 -4.51 21.69 43.74
N LEU A 769 -5.14 21.95 42.60
CA LEU A 769 -4.50 22.62 41.48
C LEU A 769 -4.53 24.13 41.77
N GLU A 770 -3.38 24.76 42.01
CA GLU A 770 -3.30 26.14 42.51
C GLU A 770 -3.12 27.15 41.37
N GLU A 771 -4.22 27.54 40.72
CA GLU A 771 -4.22 28.70 39.84
C GLU A 771 -5.60 29.39 39.80
N SER A 772 -5.63 30.72 39.63
CA SER A 772 -6.88 31.53 39.68
C SER A 772 -7.74 31.42 38.41
N THR A 773 -7.28 30.66 37.44
CA THR A 773 -7.78 30.48 36.08
C THR A 773 -8.60 29.19 35.97
N GLY A 774 -9.89 29.27 36.29
CA GLY A 774 -10.83 28.12 36.36
C GLY A 774 -11.05 27.28 35.08
N TYR A 775 -10.22 27.42 34.05
CA TYR A 775 -10.15 26.52 32.90
C TYR A 775 -9.21 25.33 33.12
N MET A 776 -8.22 25.41 34.02
CA MET A 776 -7.14 24.41 34.12
C MET A 776 -7.63 23.00 34.47
N GLU A 777 -8.49 22.85 35.48
CA GLU A 777 -9.03 21.54 35.86
C GLU A 777 -9.92 20.92 34.76
N PRO A 778 -10.91 21.62 34.17
CA PRO A 778 -11.65 21.12 33.01
C PRO A 778 -10.74 20.74 31.83
N THR A 779 -9.70 21.54 31.54
CA THR A 779 -8.73 21.25 30.47
C THR A 779 -7.95 19.97 30.75
N LEU A 780 -7.47 19.77 31.99
CA LEU A 780 -6.78 18.54 32.40
C LEU A 780 -7.67 17.30 32.21
N ARG A 781 -8.93 17.35 32.67
CA ARG A 781 -9.90 16.25 32.49
C ARG A 781 -10.17 15.97 30.99
N ILE A 782 -10.28 17.00 30.16
CA ILE A 782 -10.47 16.85 28.70
C ILE A 782 -9.23 16.22 28.06
N LEU A 783 -8.02 16.71 28.35
CA LEU A 783 -6.77 16.18 27.81
C LEU A 783 -6.51 14.73 28.25
N ALA A 784 -6.82 14.37 29.50
CA ALA A 784 -6.73 13.00 29.99
C ALA A 784 -7.61 12.03 29.18
N ILE A 785 -8.88 12.40 28.93
CA ILE A 785 -9.80 11.62 28.08
C ILE A 785 -9.24 11.54 26.65
N LEU A 786 -8.73 12.66 26.12
CA LEU A 786 -8.16 12.76 24.78
C LEU A 786 -6.98 11.81 24.60
N HIS A 787 -6.07 11.77 25.57
CA HIS A 787 -4.88 10.94 25.56
C HIS A 787 -5.22 9.44 25.55
N THR A 788 -6.21 9.01 26.35
CA THR A 788 -6.69 7.61 26.34
C THR A 788 -7.34 7.24 25.02
N VAL A 789 -8.10 8.14 24.39
CA VAL A 789 -8.68 7.92 23.06
C VAL A 789 -7.60 7.78 21.98
N ILE A 790 -6.58 8.66 21.98
CA ILE A 790 -5.46 8.55 21.03
C ILE A 790 -4.68 7.25 21.26
N SER A 791 -4.42 6.89 22.53
CA SER A 791 -3.75 5.62 22.90
C SER A 791 -4.48 4.40 22.33
N PHE A 792 -5.82 4.39 22.43
CA PHE A 792 -6.66 3.32 21.87
C PHE A 792 -6.65 3.30 20.34
N CYS A 793 -6.71 4.46 19.67
CA CYS A 793 -6.55 4.56 18.22
C CYS A 793 -5.17 4.08 17.74
N CYS A 794 -4.10 4.28 18.53
CA CYS A 794 -2.77 3.75 18.22
C CYS A 794 -2.74 2.21 18.26
N ILE A 795 -3.39 1.55 19.24
CA ILE A 795 -3.50 0.08 19.28
C ILE A 795 -4.20 -0.44 18.01
N ILE A 796 -5.30 0.20 17.59
CA ILE A 796 -6.03 -0.17 16.38
C ILE A 796 -5.16 0.02 15.13
N GLY A 797 -4.44 1.14 15.02
CA GLY A 797 -3.49 1.39 13.94
C GLY A 797 -2.38 0.34 13.87
N TYR A 798 -1.81 -0.06 15.01
CA TYR A 798 -0.78 -1.09 15.09
C TYR A 798 -1.30 -2.48 14.67
N TYR A 799 -2.50 -2.86 15.14
CA TYR A 799 -3.15 -4.13 14.80
C TYR A 799 -3.46 -4.28 13.30
N CYS A 800 -3.57 -3.17 12.56
CA CYS A 800 -3.82 -3.18 11.12
C CYS A 800 -2.58 -2.93 10.26
N LEU A 801 -1.56 -2.23 10.76
CA LEU A 801 -0.33 -1.93 10.01
C LEU A 801 0.80 -2.95 10.23
N LYS A 802 0.99 -3.45 11.46
CA LYS A 802 2.19 -4.24 11.81
C LYS A 802 1.90 -5.67 12.28
N VAL A 803 0.78 -5.91 12.98
CA VAL A 803 0.37 -7.29 13.32
C VAL A 803 0.25 -8.22 12.10
N PRO A 804 -0.28 -7.82 10.93
CA PRO A 804 -0.34 -8.71 9.76
C PRO A 804 1.04 -9.19 9.31
N LEU A 805 2.06 -8.31 9.36
CA LEU A 805 3.45 -8.64 9.02
C LEU A 805 4.09 -9.58 10.05
N VAL A 806 3.80 -9.42 11.34
CA VAL A 806 4.26 -10.33 12.40
C VAL A 806 3.65 -11.74 12.22
N ILE A 807 2.35 -11.83 11.92
CA ILE A 807 1.70 -13.12 11.64
C ILE A 807 2.21 -13.74 10.33
N PHE A 808 2.45 -12.95 9.28
CA PHE A 808 3.05 -13.43 8.03
C PHE A 808 4.43 -14.05 8.26
N LYS A 809 5.32 -13.35 9.00
CA LYS A 809 6.64 -13.86 9.38
C LYS A 809 6.55 -15.20 10.14
N ARG A 810 5.62 -15.34 11.10
CA ARG A 810 5.47 -16.61 11.84
C ARG A 810 4.83 -17.73 11.02
N GLU A 811 3.80 -17.45 10.23
CA GLU A 811 3.22 -18.46 9.32
C GLU A 811 4.28 -18.95 8.30
N LYS A 812 5.14 -18.06 7.79
CA LYS A 812 6.28 -18.41 6.92
C LYS A 812 7.28 -19.33 7.61
N GLU A 813 7.70 -18.99 8.83
CA GLU A 813 8.64 -19.78 9.62
C GLU A 813 8.10 -21.20 9.88
N VAL A 814 6.83 -21.31 10.28
CA VAL A 814 6.15 -22.61 10.50
C VAL A 814 6.02 -23.39 9.20
N ALA A 815 5.65 -22.74 8.09
CA ALA A 815 5.54 -23.39 6.78
C ALA A 815 6.89 -23.96 6.32
N ARG A 816 7.99 -23.18 6.41
CA ARG A 816 9.33 -23.67 6.04
C ARG A 816 9.81 -24.81 6.93
N LYS A 817 9.66 -24.70 8.26
CA LYS A 817 10.05 -25.77 9.21
C LYS A 817 9.29 -27.08 8.98
N LEU A 818 8.05 -27.00 8.51
CA LEU A 818 7.22 -28.15 8.17
C LEU A 818 7.56 -28.74 6.77
N GLU A 819 7.87 -27.89 5.79
CA GLU A 819 8.15 -28.29 4.39
C GLU A 819 9.59 -28.78 4.18
N PHE A 820 10.59 -28.16 4.82
CA PHE A 820 12.02 -28.43 4.60
C PHE A 820 12.61 -29.33 5.70
N ASP A 821 12.55 -28.88 6.96
CA ASP A 821 13.18 -29.57 8.11
C ASP A 821 12.38 -30.82 8.53
N GLY A 822 11.06 -30.80 8.31
CA GLY A 822 10.15 -31.86 8.76
C GLY A 822 9.80 -31.78 10.26
N LEU A 823 10.07 -30.64 10.90
CA LEU A 823 9.71 -30.40 12.30
C LEU A 823 8.22 -30.71 12.51
N TYR A 824 7.88 -31.25 13.69
CA TYR A 824 6.57 -31.81 14.05
C TYR A 824 6.22 -33.16 13.38
N ILE A 825 6.96 -33.60 12.35
CA ILE A 825 6.74 -34.88 11.63
C ILE A 825 7.87 -35.88 11.95
N THR A 826 9.11 -35.46 11.70
CA THR A 826 10.34 -36.24 11.90
C THR A 826 10.87 -36.07 13.33
N GLU A 827 10.91 -34.84 13.80
CA GLU A 827 11.44 -34.39 15.09
C GLU A 827 10.38 -33.56 15.85
N GLN A 828 10.44 -33.57 17.19
CA GLN A 828 9.59 -32.71 18.03
C GLN A 828 10.38 -31.49 18.51
N PRO A 829 9.76 -30.30 18.65
CA PRO A 829 10.42 -29.14 19.23
C PRO A 829 10.88 -29.44 20.67
N SER A 830 11.97 -28.80 21.08
CA SER A 830 12.52 -28.93 22.44
C SER A 830 11.53 -28.43 23.50
N GLU A 831 11.67 -28.94 24.73
CA GLU A 831 10.82 -28.52 25.85
C GLU A 831 11.05 -27.05 26.28
N ASP A 832 12.19 -26.47 25.89
CA ASP A 832 12.51 -25.05 26.09
C ASP A 832 11.92 -24.10 25.02
N ASP A 833 11.62 -24.58 23.79
CA ASP A 833 11.03 -23.72 22.75
C ASP A 833 9.51 -23.59 22.91
N ILE A 834 9.12 -22.71 23.82
CA ILE A 834 7.73 -22.28 24.06
C ILE A 834 7.05 -21.81 22.76
N LYS A 835 7.78 -21.21 21.81
CA LYS A 835 7.20 -20.71 20.55
C LYS A 835 6.88 -21.87 19.61
N GLY A 836 7.81 -22.80 19.42
CA GLY A 836 7.58 -24.04 18.65
C GLY A 836 6.48 -24.90 19.26
N GLN A 837 6.38 -24.98 20.58
CA GLN A 837 5.26 -25.64 21.25
C GLN A 837 3.91 -24.98 20.95
N TRP A 838 3.86 -23.63 20.92
CA TRP A 838 2.63 -22.89 20.62
C TRP A 838 2.13 -23.15 19.18
N ASP A 839 3.03 -23.30 18.21
CA ASP A 839 2.67 -23.58 16.81
C ASP A 839 2.06 -24.98 16.59
N ARG A 840 2.23 -25.93 17.54
CA ARG A 840 1.50 -27.21 17.52
C ARG A 840 -0.02 -27.01 17.48
N LEU A 841 -0.52 -25.87 17.97
CA LEU A 841 -1.94 -25.49 17.89
C LEU A 841 -2.38 -25.12 16.46
N VAL A 842 -1.51 -24.51 15.63
CA VAL A 842 -1.89 -23.96 14.32
C VAL A 842 -1.88 -24.98 13.19
N ILE A 843 -0.98 -25.98 13.25
CA ILE A 843 -0.78 -26.97 12.18
C ILE A 843 -2.07 -27.75 11.88
N ASN A 844 -2.79 -28.14 12.93
CA ASN A 844 -4.06 -28.88 12.87
C ASN A 844 -5.28 -27.99 12.46
N THR A 845 -5.11 -26.67 12.30
CA THR A 845 -6.23 -25.77 11.97
C THR A 845 -6.61 -25.84 10.49
N GLY A 846 -7.91 -25.79 10.19
CA GLY A 846 -8.41 -25.80 8.81
C GLY A 846 -8.08 -24.51 8.05
N SER A 847 -7.78 -23.43 8.79
CA SER A 847 -7.42 -22.12 8.23
C SER A 847 -5.93 -21.95 7.91
N PHE A 848 -5.03 -22.83 8.38
CA PHE A 848 -3.60 -22.68 8.14
C PHE A 848 -3.19 -23.19 6.75
N PRO A 849 -2.43 -22.40 5.94
CA PRO A 849 -1.97 -21.02 6.18
C PRO A 849 -2.94 -19.95 5.64
N ASN A 850 -3.15 -18.86 6.40
CA ASN A 850 -4.14 -17.83 6.07
C ASN A 850 -3.51 -16.53 5.54
N ASN A 851 -2.41 -16.07 6.12
CA ASN A 851 -1.71 -14.84 5.69
C ASN A 851 -0.50 -15.13 4.81
N TYR A 852 0.18 -16.27 5.00
CA TYR A 852 1.30 -16.70 4.14
C TYR A 852 0.82 -17.02 2.72
N TRP A 853 1.66 -16.76 1.72
CA TRP A 853 1.32 -16.82 0.29
C TRP A 853 0.90 -18.21 -0.21
N ASP A 854 1.73 -19.22 -0.01
CA ASP A 854 1.50 -20.59 -0.46
C ASP A 854 0.39 -21.28 0.35
N LYS A 855 -0.75 -21.54 -0.30
CA LYS A 855 -1.92 -22.24 0.26
C LYS A 855 -1.84 -23.77 0.15
N PHE A 856 -0.75 -24.30 -0.41
CA PHE A 856 -0.58 -25.69 -0.80
C PHE A 856 0.47 -26.42 0.04
N VAL A 857 1.14 -25.75 0.99
CA VAL A 857 2.15 -26.34 1.90
C VAL A 857 1.71 -27.69 2.50
N LYS A 858 0.45 -27.82 2.99
CA LYS A 858 -0.05 -29.09 3.54
C LYS A 858 -0.06 -30.24 2.52
N ARG A 859 -0.27 -29.94 1.23
CA ARG A 859 -0.19 -30.93 0.13
C ARG A 859 1.24 -31.26 -0.22
N LYS A 860 2.16 -30.28 -0.30
CA LYS A 860 3.60 -30.55 -0.49
C LYS A 860 4.19 -31.41 0.63
N VAL A 861 3.80 -31.15 1.86
CA VAL A 861 4.22 -31.93 3.04
C VAL A 861 3.65 -33.35 2.99
N MET A 862 2.41 -33.52 2.53
CA MET A 862 1.82 -34.84 2.27
C MET A 862 2.57 -35.61 1.18
N ASP A 863 2.98 -34.91 0.11
CA ASP A 863 3.72 -35.49 -1.02
C ASP A 863 5.13 -35.92 -0.59
N LYS A 864 5.88 -35.03 0.08
CA LYS A 864 7.27 -35.26 0.51
C LYS A 864 7.43 -36.29 1.63
N TYR A 865 6.50 -36.36 2.59
CA TYR A 865 6.63 -37.19 3.80
C TYR A 865 5.59 -38.31 3.92
N GLY A 866 4.53 -38.30 3.10
CA GLY A 866 3.40 -39.23 3.20
C GLY A 866 3.78 -40.70 2.97
N GLU A 867 4.65 -40.98 2.00
CA GLU A 867 5.14 -42.33 1.73
C GLU A 867 5.98 -42.90 2.89
N PHE A 868 6.81 -42.05 3.53
CA PHE A 868 7.74 -42.47 4.57
C PHE A 868 7.09 -42.69 5.96
N TYR A 869 6.08 -41.87 6.31
CA TYR A 869 5.47 -41.87 7.65
C TYR A 869 3.99 -42.25 7.67
N GLY A 870 3.40 -42.52 6.51
CA GLY A 870 2.00 -42.89 6.32
C GLY A 870 1.08 -41.68 6.11
N HIS A 871 0.46 -41.59 4.93
CA HIS A 871 -0.45 -40.50 4.55
C HIS A 871 -1.57 -40.25 5.58
N ASP A 872 -2.18 -41.31 6.14
CA ASP A 872 -3.22 -41.17 7.18
C ASP A 872 -2.73 -40.41 8.42
N ARG A 873 -1.54 -40.74 8.92
CA ARG A 873 -0.93 -40.13 10.11
C ARG A 873 -0.60 -38.66 9.88
N ILE A 874 -0.08 -38.33 8.70
CA ILE A 874 0.20 -36.94 8.32
C ILE A 874 -1.11 -36.17 8.07
N SER A 875 -2.15 -36.80 7.51
CA SER A 875 -3.46 -36.17 7.29
C SER A 875 -4.10 -35.77 8.62
N GLU A 876 -4.05 -36.64 9.63
CA GLU A 876 -4.54 -36.36 10.98
C GLU A 876 -3.74 -35.24 11.67
N LEU A 877 -2.41 -35.30 11.61
CA LEU A 877 -1.51 -34.28 12.18
C LEU A 877 -1.79 -32.88 11.58
N LEU A 878 -1.88 -32.81 10.25
CA LEU A 878 -2.16 -31.58 9.50
C LEU A 878 -3.63 -31.15 9.56
N GLY A 879 -4.52 -31.88 10.24
CA GLY A 879 -5.94 -31.56 10.30
C GLY A 879 -6.61 -31.52 8.93
N MET A 880 -6.18 -32.37 7.99
CA MET A 880 -6.75 -32.48 6.65
C MET A 880 -7.94 -33.42 6.66
N ASP A 881 -9.11 -32.91 6.25
CA ASP A 881 -10.30 -33.74 6.00
C ASP A 881 -10.04 -34.67 4.82
N LYS A 882 -10.32 -35.97 4.99
CA LYS A 882 -10.14 -36.98 3.93
C LYS A 882 -11.02 -36.67 2.71
N ALA A 883 -12.20 -36.07 2.92
CA ALA A 883 -13.08 -35.62 1.84
C ALA A 883 -12.53 -34.44 1.02
N ALA A 884 -11.45 -33.78 1.48
CA ALA A 884 -10.75 -32.72 0.74
C ALA A 884 -9.49 -33.22 -0.01
N LEU A 885 -9.12 -34.49 0.17
CA LEU A 885 -8.03 -35.16 -0.54
C LEU A 885 -8.54 -36.08 -1.68
N ASP A 886 -9.82 -36.46 -1.67
CA ASP A 886 -10.40 -37.30 -2.71
C ASP A 886 -10.77 -36.49 -3.96
N PHE A 887 -9.89 -36.52 -4.96
CA PHE A 887 -10.04 -35.77 -6.20
C PHE A 887 -11.23 -36.22 -7.06
N SER A 888 -11.85 -37.37 -6.78
CA SER A 888 -13.00 -37.89 -7.53
C SER A 888 -14.25 -36.98 -7.42
N ASP A 889 -14.42 -36.29 -6.30
CA ASP A 889 -15.65 -35.58 -5.91
C ASP A 889 -15.51 -34.04 -6.06
N ALA A 890 -14.37 -33.58 -6.58
CA ALA A 890 -14.04 -32.16 -6.72
C ALA A 890 -14.64 -31.50 -7.98
N HIS A 891 -15.04 -32.28 -8.99
CA HIS A 891 -15.30 -31.75 -10.33
C HIS A 891 -16.76 -31.27 -10.59
N GLU A 892 -17.73 -31.62 -9.73
CA GLU A 892 -19.14 -31.22 -9.91
C GLU A 892 -19.63 -30.12 -8.95
N LYS A 893 -18.93 -29.84 -7.84
CA LYS A 893 -19.45 -28.98 -6.76
C LYS A 893 -19.31 -27.49 -7.07
N LYS A 894 -20.24 -26.98 -7.89
CA LYS A 894 -20.63 -25.57 -7.98
C LYS A 894 -20.62 -24.95 -6.57
N LYS A 895 -19.67 -24.04 -6.30
CA LYS A 895 -19.48 -23.42 -4.98
C LYS A 895 -20.83 -22.95 -4.42
N PRO A 896 -21.35 -23.55 -3.33
CA PRO A 896 -22.64 -23.14 -2.80
C PRO A 896 -22.57 -21.68 -2.34
N LYS A 897 -23.57 -20.89 -2.70
CA LYS A 897 -23.72 -19.54 -2.13
C LYS A 897 -24.04 -19.70 -0.65
N LYS A 898 -23.03 -19.63 0.20
CA LYS A 898 -23.17 -19.70 1.65
C LYS A 898 -23.81 -18.41 2.13
N ASP A 899 -25.05 -18.48 2.62
CA ASP A 899 -25.84 -17.29 2.93
C ASP A 899 -25.22 -16.44 4.03
N SER A 900 -25.22 -15.12 3.80
CA SER A 900 -24.49 -14.11 4.58
C SER A 900 -25.14 -13.78 5.93
N SER A 901 -25.63 -14.77 6.67
CA SER A 901 -26.05 -14.58 8.06
C SER A 901 -24.84 -14.50 8.98
N LEU A 902 -24.77 -13.45 9.81
CA LEU A 902 -23.62 -13.21 10.69
C LEU A 902 -23.39 -14.37 11.68
N ALA A 903 -24.45 -15.08 12.07
CA ALA A 903 -24.35 -16.30 12.88
C ALA A 903 -23.64 -17.46 12.16
N ALA A 904 -23.90 -17.68 10.86
CA ALA A 904 -23.20 -18.69 10.07
C ALA A 904 -21.75 -18.30 9.77
N VAL A 905 -21.45 -17.00 9.73
CA VAL A 905 -20.06 -16.49 9.64
C VAL A 905 -19.32 -16.76 10.95
N LEU A 906 -19.86 -16.34 12.11
CA LEU A 906 -19.27 -16.54 13.43
C LEU A 906 -19.03 -18.02 13.76
N ASN A 907 -20.01 -18.89 13.49
CA ASN A 907 -19.87 -20.34 13.67
C ASN A 907 -18.94 -21.01 12.62
N SER A 908 -18.34 -20.25 11.70
CA SER A 908 -17.33 -20.74 10.75
C SER A 908 -15.94 -20.11 10.93
N VAL A 909 -15.72 -19.37 12.02
CA VAL A 909 -14.39 -18.90 12.41
C VAL A 909 -13.64 -20.02 13.13
N ASP A 910 -12.44 -20.34 12.65
CA ASP A 910 -11.55 -21.30 13.30
C ASP A 910 -10.99 -20.73 14.62
N VAL A 911 -11.62 -21.11 15.74
CA VAL A 911 -11.29 -20.60 17.07
C VAL A 911 -9.86 -21.00 17.50
N LYS A 912 -9.38 -22.19 17.12
CA LYS A 912 -7.99 -22.62 17.40
C LYS A 912 -7.00 -21.67 16.72
N TYR A 913 -7.23 -21.34 15.45
CA TYR A 913 -6.40 -20.40 14.70
C TYR A 913 -6.41 -18.98 15.33
N GLN A 914 -7.58 -18.49 15.77
CA GLN A 914 -7.65 -17.18 16.44
C GLN A 914 -6.95 -17.17 17.81
N ILE A 915 -7.02 -18.25 18.60
CA ILE A 915 -6.27 -18.38 19.85
C ILE A 915 -4.76 -18.37 19.59
N TRP A 916 -4.29 -19.16 18.61
CA TRP A 916 -2.87 -19.15 18.22
C TRP A 916 -2.41 -17.74 17.82
N LYS A 917 -3.16 -17.09 16.92
CA LYS A 917 -2.88 -15.73 16.43
C LYS A 917 -2.83 -14.71 17.59
N LEU A 918 -3.75 -14.80 18.53
CA LEU A 918 -3.78 -13.92 19.71
C LEU A 918 -2.57 -14.13 20.61
N GLY A 919 -2.12 -15.38 20.79
CA GLY A 919 -0.86 -15.69 21.47
C GLY A 919 0.35 -15.06 20.78
N VAL A 920 0.47 -15.19 19.45
CA VAL A 920 1.56 -14.55 18.69
C VAL A 920 1.54 -13.02 18.87
N VAL A 921 0.36 -12.38 18.84
CA VAL A 921 0.21 -10.93 19.10
C VAL A 921 0.64 -10.55 20.52
N PHE A 922 0.33 -11.36 21.54
CA PHE A 922 0.79 -11.10 22.91
C PHE A 922 2.28 -11.44 23.15
N THR A 923 2.94 -12.17 22.26
CA THR A 923 4.41 -12.37 22.32
C THR A 923 5.22 -11.28 21.61
N ASP A 924 4.57 -10.33 20.92
CA ASP A 924 5.25 -9.17 20.34
C ASP A 924 5.49 -8.08 21.40
N ASN A 925 6.77 -7.83 21.68
CA ASN A 925 7.23 -6.76 22.58
C ASN A 925 6.67 -5.37 22.20
N SER A 926 6.45 -5.10 20.91
CA SER A 926 5.95 -3.80 20.43
C SER A 926 4.46 -3.61 20.75
N PHE A 927 3.65 -4.67 20.56
CA PHE A 927 2.26 -4.69 20.98
C PHE A 927 2.12 -4.63 22.51
N LEU A 928 2.92 -5.40 23.26
CA LEU A 928 2.94 -5.36 24.73
C LEU A 928 3.25 -3.95 25.26
N TYR A 929 4.26 -3.28 24.69
CA TYR A 929 4.60 -1.90 25.05
C TYR A 929 3.40 -0.94 24.86
N LEU A 930 2.69 -1.06 23.73
CA LEU A 930 1.56 -0.19 23.41
C LEU A 930 0.31 -0.52 24.24
N ALA A 931 0.11 -1.79 24.60
CA ALA A 931 -0.94 -2.23 25.53
C ALA A 931 -0.67 -1.74 26.96
N TRP A 932 0.59 -1.75 27.41
CA TRP A 932 1.02 -1.16 28.69
C TRP A 932 0.82 0.35 28.73
N TYR A 933 1.21 1.05 27.66
CA TYR A 933 0.98 2.50 27.49
C TYR A 933 -0.51 2.85 27.62
N MET A 934 -1.40 2.11 26.94
CA MET A 934 -2.85 2.29 27.05
C MET A 934 -3.40 1.93 28.44
N THR A 935 -2.85 0.90 29.11
CA THR A 935 -3.19 0.54 30.49
C THR A 935 -2.86 1.70 31.45
N MET A 936 -1.67 2.31 31.30
CA MET A 936 -1.32 3.52 32.05
C MET A 936 -2.24 4.70 31.70
N SER A 937 -2.69 4.82 30.45
CA SER A 937 -3.69 5.83 30.04
C SER A 937 -5.09 5.59 30.63
N ILE A 938 -5.37 4.41 31.19
CA ILE A 938 -6.59 4.13 31.99
C ILE A 938 -6.32 4.42 33.47
N LEU A 939 -5.18 3.98 34.01
CA LEU A 939 -4.78 4.26 35.40
C LEU A 939 -4.67 5.76 35.68
N GLY A 940 -4.30 6.57 34.68
CA GLY A 940 -4.34 8.04 34.72
C GLY A 940 -5.69 8.64 35.12
N HIS A 941 -6.82 7.98 34.87
CA HIS A 941 -8.16 8.46 35.30
C HIS A 941 -8.47 8.15 36.77
N TYR A 942 -7.74 7.22 37.39
CA TYR A 942 -7.83 6.95 38.83
C TYR A 942 -6.87 7.85 39.62
N ASN A 943 -5.67 8.10 39.06
CA ASN A 943 -4.69 9.03 39.61
C ASN A 943 -3.90 9.72 38.48
N ASN A 944 -4.05 11.03 38.38
CA ASN A 944 -3.44 11.84 37.33
C ASN A 944 -1.90 11.70 37.25
N PHE A 945 -1.22 11.39 38.35
CA PHE A 945 0.23 11.18 38.34
C PHE A 945 0.71 10.00 37.46
N PHE A 946 -0.16 9.03 37.11
CA PHE A 946 0.22 7.99 36.15
C PHE A 946 0.50 8.54 34.74
N PHE A 947 0.00 9.73 34.39
CA PHE A 947 0.34 10.37 33.11
C PHE A 947 1.83 10.78 33.00
N ALA A 948 2.57 10.83 34.11
CA ALA A 948 4.02 11.04 34.09
C ALA A 948 4.79 9.84 33.50
N ALA A 949 4.26 8.63 33.61
CA ALA A 949 4.89 7.44 33.03
C ALA A 949 4.94 7.51 31.49
N HIS A 950 3.98 8.17 30.84
CA HIS A 950 3.92 8.32 29.37
C HIS A 950 5.05 9.17 28.79
N LEU A 951 5.70 10.03 29.59
CA LEU A 951 6.89 10.76 29.15
C LEU A 951 8.08 9.82 28.89
N LEU A 952 8.08 8.59 29.40
CA LEU A 952 9.12 7.61 29.08
C LEU A 952 9.09 7.16 27.60
N ASP A 953 8.00 7.41 26.85
CA ASP A 953 7.97 7.19 25.39
C ASP A 953 8.90 8.14 24.63
N ILE A 954 9.33 9.27 25.23
CA ILE A 954 10.37 10.15 24.65
C ILE A 954 11.64 9.33 24.36
N ALA A 955 12.10 8.53 25.33
CA ALA A 955 13.33 7.75 25.23
C ALA A 955 13.24 6.64 24.17
N MET A 956 12.05 6.10 23.93
CA MET A 956 11.81 5.08 22.90
C MET A 956 11.52 5.67 21.52
N GLY A 957 10.95 6.87 21.47
CA GLY A 957 10.58 7.58 20.23
C GLY A 957 11.78 8.08 19.43
N PHE A 958 12.74 8.74 20.10
CA PHE A 958 13.92 9.30 19.41
C PHE A 958 15.02 8.25 19.20
N LYS A 959 15.53 8.15 17.95
CA LYS A 959 16.56 7.17 17.57
C LYS A 959 17.85 7.30 18.39
N THR A 960 18.28 8.53 18.68
CA THR A 960 19.47 8.83 19.51
C THR A 960 19.31 8.37 20.96
N LEU A 961 18.18 8.69 21.61
CA LEU A 961 17.89 8.23 22.98
C LEU A 961 17.77 6.71 23.05
N ARG A 962 17.20 6.06 22.02
CA ARG A 962 17.17 4.60 21.93
C ARG A 962 18.58 3.99 21.84
N THR A 963 19.51 4.59 21.11
CA THR A 963 20.92 4.15 21.08
C THR A 963 21.59 4.29 22.45
N ILE A 964 21.33 5.38 23.19
CA ILE A 964 21.84 5.59 24.56
C ILE A 964 21.26 4.56 25.53
N LEU A 965 19.96 4.27 25.45
CA LEU A 965 19.35 3.19 26.25
C LEU A 965 19.92 1.82 25.88
N SER A 966 20.15 1.58 24.59
CA SER A 966 20.70 0.32 24.07
C SER A 966 22.11 0.03 24.59
N SER A 967 22.99 1.04 24.73
CA SER A 967 24.35 0.82 25.25
C SER A 967 24.36 0.36 26.71
N VAL A 968 23.37 0.80 27.51
CA VAL A 968 23.17 0.33 28.89
C VAL A 968 22.56 -1.08 28.91
N THR A 969 21.53 -1.36 28.10
CA THR A 969 20.86 -2.66 28.11
C THR A 969 21.70 -3.79 27.50
N HIS A 970 22.55 -3.51 26.51
CA HIS A 970 23.49 -4.46 25.91
C HIS A 970 24.37 -5.14 26.97
N ASN A 971 24.95 -4.33 27.87
CA ASN A 971 25.80 -4.82 28.97
C ASN A 971 24.98 -5.13 30.24
N GLY A 972 23.64 -5.06 30.20
CA GLY A 972 22.77 -5.15 31.37
C GLY A 972 22.93 -6.45 32.18
N LYS A 973 23.18 -7.58 31.51
CA LYS A 973 23.49 -8.87 32.20
C LYS A 973 24.76 -8.78 33.05
N GLN A 974 25.79 -8.10 32.54
CA GLN A 974 27.04 -7.90 33.27
C GLN A 974 26.84 -6.90 34.42
N LEU A 975 26.14 -5.79 34.17
CA LEU A 975 25.84 -4.76 35.17
C LEU A 975 25.09 -5.34 36.38
N VAL A 976 24.05 -6.14 36.16
CA VAL A 976 23.29 -6.80 37.24
C VAL A 976 24.17 -7.79 38.01
N LEU A 977 25.04 -8.55 37.32
CA LEU A 977 25.98 -9.47 37.98
C LEU A 977 27.02 -8.71 38.84
N THR A 978 27.50 -7.55 38.37
CA THR A 978 28.42 -6.68 39.12
C THR A 978 27.75 -6.05 40.34
N VAL A 979 26.50 -5.61 40.23
CA VAL A 979 25.72 -5.13 41.39
C VAL A 979 25.45 -6.26 42.39
N GLY A 980 25.17 -7.47 41.93
CA GLY A 980 25.06 -8.66 42.78
C GLY A 980 26.36 -8.98 43.53
N LEU A 981 27.51 -8.90 42.85
CA LEU A 981 28.82 -9.06 43.48
C LEU A 981 29.09 -7.97 44.52
N LEU A 982 28.76 -6.70 44.21
CA LEU A 982 28.89 -5.60 45.16
C LEU A 982 28.05 -5.83 46.42
N ALA A 983 26.80 -6.27 46.28
CA ALA A 983 25.93 -6.60 47.42
C ALA A 983 26.52 -7.72 48.30
N VAL A 984 27.14 -8.74 47.69
CA VAL A 984 27.84 -9.82 48.44
C VAL A 984 29.10 -9.31 49.16
N VAL A 985 29.87 -8.41 48.55
CA VAL A 985 31.06 -7.79 49.16
C VAL A 985 30.66 -6.89 50.34
N VAL A 986 29.63 -6.05 50.17
CA VAL A 986 29.07 -5.23 51.25
C VAL A 986 28.60 -6.14 52.38
N TYR A 987 27.74 -7.13 52.10
CA TYR A 987 27.23 -8.07 53.10
C TYR A 987 28.35 -8.77 53.88
N LEU A 988 29.44 -9.19 53.22
CA LEU A 988 30.59 -9.80 53.90
C LEU A 988 31.26 -8.82 54.87
N TYR A 989 31.44 -7.55 54.49
CA TYR A 989 31.93 -6.52 55.40
C TYR A 989 30.92 -6.15 56.49
N THR A 990 29.61 -6.15 56.21
CA THR A 990 28.55 -6.00 57.23
C THR A 990 28.64 -7.11 58.28
N VAL A 991 28.85 -8.37 57.88
CA VAL A 991 29.04 -9.51 58.81
C VAL A 991 30.30 -9.32 59.66
N VAL A 992 31.41 -8.86 59.09
CA VAL A 992 32.64 -8.56 59.85
C VAL A 992 32.42 -7.39 60.82
N ALA A 993 31.74 -6.32 60.40
CA ALA A 993 31.40 -5.18 61.23
C ALA A 993 30.47 -5.55 62.40
N PHE A 994 29.42 -6.33 62.14
CA PHE A 994 28.46 -6.81 63.14
C PHE A 994 29.12 -7.68 64.21
N ASN A 995 30.06 -8.56 63.83
CA ASN A 995 30.72 -9.47 64.78
C ASN A 995 31.87 -8.82 65.56
N PHE A 996 32.72 -8.02 64.90
CA PHE A 996 33.95 -7.50 65.52
C PHE A 996 33.88 -6.02 65.93
N PHE A 997 33.11 -5.20 65.21
CA PHE A 997 33.09 -3.73 65.38
C PHE A 997 31.80 -3.17 66.01
N ARG A 998 30.84 -4.01 66.42
CA ARG A 998 29.58 -3.62 67.10
C ARG A 998 29.75 -2.61 68.25
N LYS A 999 30.86 -2.64 68.99
CA LYS A 999 31.15 -1.67 70.07
C LYS A 999 31.62 -0.29 69.59
N PHE A 1000 32.04 -0.13 68.33
CA PHE A 1000 32.46 1.14 67.76
C PHE A 1000 31.29 1.96 67.19
N TYR A 1001 30.26 1.29 66.68
CA TYR A 1001 29.05 1.94 66.15
C TYR A 1001 28.11 2.47 67.25
N ASN A 1002 28.18 1.91 68.46
CA ASN A 1002 27.38 2.35 69.61
C ASN A 1002 27.94 3.65 70.25
N ARG A 1003 27.94 4.75 69.48
CA ARG A 1003 28.16 6.13 69.96
C ARG A 1003 26.87 6.94 69.76
N GLY A 1004 26.08 7.08 70.81
CA GLY A 1004 24.99 8.07 70.85
C GLY A 1004 25.50 9.47 71.18
N GLU A 1005 24.73 10.49 70.83
CA GLU A 1005 24.89 11.84 71.40
C GLU A 1005 24.44 11.85 72.88
N GLU A 1006 24.93 12.82 73.66
CA GLU A 1006 24.74 12.84 75.11
C GLU A 1006 23.31 13.24 75.52
N GLY A 1007 22.42 12.27 75.72
CA GLY A 1007 21.16 12.48 76.44
C GLY A 1007 20.04 11.48 76.16
N GLU A 1008 20.00 10.91 74.96
CA GLU A 1008 18.95 9.95 74.56
C GLU A 1008 19.43 8.49 74.61
N THR A 1009 18.50 7.55 74.53
CA THR A 1009 18.83 6.13 74.37
C THR A 1009 19.64 5.94 73.09
N PRO A 1010 20.80 5.26 73.12
CA PRO A 1010 21.63 5.14 71.92
C PRO A 1010 20.87 4.43 70.81
N ASP A 1011 20.97 4.95 69.58
CA ASP A 1011 20.50 4.26 68.38
C ASP A 1011 21.38 3.01 68.17
N MET A 1012 20.89 1.85 68.64
CA MET A 1012 21.65 0.59 68.68
C MET A 1012 21.64 -0.10 67.31
N LYS A 1013 22.19 0.59 66.30
CA LYS A 1013 22.21 0.20 64.88
C LYS A 1013 22.70 -1.23 64.61
N CYS A 1014 23.53 -1.79 65.50
CA CYS A 1014 24.09 -3.14 65.40
C CYS A 1014 23.34 -4.21 66.20
N ASP A 1015 22.10 -3.98 66.63
CA ASP A 1015 21.31 -5.00 67.33
C ASP A 1015 20.52 -5.92 66.39
N ASP A 1016 20.07 -5.43 65.23
CA ASP A 1016 19.51 -6.25 64.13
C ASP A 1016 20.45 -6.25 62.91
N MET A 1017 20.56 -7.41 62.26
CA MET A 1017 21.49 -7.67 61.15
C MET A 1017 21.12 -6.87 59.89
N LEU A 1018 19.82 -6.67 59.63
CA LEU A 1018 19.35 -5.91 58.48
C LEU A 1018 19.67 -4.41 58.61
N THR A 1019 19.56 -3.85 59.83
CA THR A 1019 19.81 -2.43 60.12
C THR A 1019 21.25 -2.02 59.81
N VAL A 1020 22.24 -2.88 60.06
CA VAL A 1020 23.65 -2.60 59.71
C VAL A 1020 23.85 -2.59 58.18
N SER A 1021 23.22 -3.52 57.44
CA SER A 1021 23.31 -3.55 55.97
C SER A 1021 22.63 -2.37 55.27
N SER A 1022 21.87 -1.55 55.99
CA SER A 1022 21.21 -0.36 55.44
C SER A 1022 22.10 0.90 55.44
N GLN A 1023 23.30 0.87 56.05
CA GLN A 1023 24.18 2.05 56.19
C GLN A 1023 25.67 1.74 55.90
N THR A 1024 25.98 0.57 55.32
CA THR A 1024 27.29 0.21 54.75
C THR A 1024 27.20 0.04 53.24
#